data_AF-A0A519ZSI7-F1
#
_entry.id   AF-A0A519ZSI7-F1
#
_cell.length_a   1.000
_cell.length_b   1.000
_cell.length_c   1.000
_cell.angle_alpha   90.00
_cell.angle_beta   90.00
_cell.angle_gamma   90.00
#
_symmetry.space_group_name_H-M   'P 1'
#
loop_
_entity.id
_entity.type
_entity.pdbx_description
1 polymer ?
#
loop_
_entity_poly.entity_id
_entity_poly.type
_entity_poly.pdbx_seq_one_letter_code
_entity_poly.pdbx_strand_id
1 'polypeptide(L)'
;MRLPPAASLFTTTPRHRRSALCAAILVGLAGIAQASTSGIVISQVYGGGGNSGAVLTHDFIELFNAGTAAVNLTGWSVQYASSTGDTWNNKTSLGNVTLQPGRYFLIRQAQGTGGTQALPAPDLSGTIAMGGSTGKVALVSSTVSLSGTNPSGATVVDLVAYGAASSAVEGAPTANLGSTLAAQRQNGGCTDTDVNNADFTVAAPAPRNSATPALPCDHEPGTGPGTDPNPTITPIHTIQGAGGISPLAGQTVTTQGVVTKVMNNGFFMQALVPDNDPMTSEGILVFTGTAPTVVPGQLMQLKGVVDEFNTGAATNAQTLANTVTELKTISQLSTLSSGHSVTPTVIAFPELTEGDLERVEGMLVTIDTELTVGQNYFLGRYGQVTLSAEGRLIKPTNQFRPGSVEAQQALDANARRRIVLDDGRSVQNPNPTPYLAPDNTLRAGDTVDSITGVIDYGLATASNTGLADHRIHPTEPVAFTRANARTSAPADVGGNVKVASFNVLNYFNGNGVGGGFPTARGANTLVEFNRQKAKIIAALKALDADVVGLMEIENDGSGAQSAVVDLVNGLNATMGAGTYAVVPDPSTGSGTDEIKVALIFKPGKVSRAGASLSDTAAIHNRPPLAQAFTAPNGERFTVVVNHFKSKGCGDDGGADADQNDGQGCYNARRVAQAQALRGFVTGLQASTGDADVLVIGDLNAYGQEDPIHDLTSHGLNDLIAQFNGGADYSYVFDGEAGYLDHALASVSLTPQVTGTAHWHINADEPFVIDYNTEFKQPACAACGPDYYSAGPYRSSDHDPVVIGLNLVKRIAGGGGRAPVNGTPGDDVITAGEGAQTITGGNGRDVFVYTGARDGLDTITDFTPGTDRLDLQALLASLGVAPSQAVASGHLRLIDAAGGVQLQLDADGAAGAGVPRGLVTLRGVSATQVQPARDLGL
;
A
#
# COMPACT_ATOMS: atom_id res chain seq x y z
N MET A 1 -0.15 2.90 -14.53
CA MET A 1 1.04 3.02 -13.66
C MET A 1 1.85 1.74 -13.83
N ARG A 2 3.14 1.81 -14.16
CA ARG A 2 3.93 0.58 -14.40
C ARG A 2 4.06 -0.19 -13.08
N LEU A 3 3.57 -1.43 -13.05
CA LEU A 3 4.10 -2.45 -12.13
C LEU A 3 5.62 -2.48 -12.35
N PRO A 4 6.48 -2.16 -11.37
CA PRO A 4 7.89 -2.38 -11.55
C PRO A 4 8.14 -3.89 -11.59
N PRO A 5 8.84 -4.40 -12.63
CA PRO A 5 9.23 -5.81 -12.67
C PRO A 5 10.20 -6.10 -11.51
N ALA A 6 9.97 -7.22 -10.83
CA ALA A 6 10.85 -7.73 -9.80
C ALA A 6 12.24 -8.02 -10.41
N ALA A 7 13.23 -7.19 -10.11
CA ALA A 7 14.61 -7.45 -10.50
C ALA A 7 15.18 -8.62 -9.66
N SER A 8 15.42 -9.74 -10.33
CA SER A 8 16.07 -10.92 -9.78
C SER A 8 17.58 -10.71 -9.69
N LEU A 9 18.14 -10.67 -8.47
CA LEU A 9 19.58 -10.76 -8.23
C LEU A 9 19.91 -12.16 -7.70
N PHE A 10 20.22 -13.07 -8.63
CA PHE A 10 20.83 -14.37 -8.32
C PHE A 10 22.22 -14.19 -7.73
N THR A 11 22.47 -14.77 -6.56
CA THR A 11 23.82 -15.14 -6.13
C THR A 11 23.94 -16.65 -6.01
N THR A 12 25.04 -17.15 -6.54
CA THR A 12 25.37 -18.54 -6.79
C THR A 12 25.75 -19.27 -5.50
N THR A 13 25.03 -20.33 -5.14
CA THR A 13 25.47 -21.31 -4.14
C THR A 13 26.51 -22.28 -4.71
N PRO A 14 27.53 -22.68 -3.93
CA PRO A 14 28.13 -24.00 -4.07
C PRO A 14 27.88 -24.88 -2.83
N ARG A 15 27.18 -25.99 -3.09
CA ARG A 15 27.31 -27.33 -2.51
C ARG A 15 27.89 -27.48 -1.09
N HIS A 16 27.01 -27.83 -0.15
CA HIS A 16 27.38 -28.52 1.09
C HIS A 16 27.96 -29.92 0.83
N ARG A 17 29.14 -30.19 1.38
CA ARG A 17 29.58 -31.55 1.76
C ARG A 17 29.34 -31.74 3.26
N ARG A 18 28.63 -32.81 3.58
CA ARG A 18 28.39 -33.34 4.93
C ARG A 18 29.73 -33.74 5.57
N SER A 19 29.93 -33.39 6.83
CA SER A 19 30.82 -34.12 7.75
C SER A 19 30.33 -33.89 9.16
N ALA A 20 29.90 -34.98 9.80
CA ALA A 20 29.57 -35.06 11.21
C ALA A 20 30.84 -34.94 12.05
N LEU A 21 30.80 -34.25 13.19
CA LEU A 21 31.68 -34.58 14.30
C LEU A 21 31.11 -34.15 15.66
N CYS A 22 31.36 -35.04 16.61
CA CYS A 22 30.81 -35.17 17.96
C CYS A 22 30.88 -33.92 18.85
N ALA A 23 29.84 -33.79 19.68
CA ALA A 23 29.88 -33.02 20.92
C ALA A 23 30.87 -33.64 21.92
N ALA A 24 31.79 -32.81 22.42
CA ALA A 24 32.57 -33.09 23.62
C ALA A 24 32.45 -31.88 24.56
N ILE A 25 31.72 -32.07 25.66
CA ILE A 25 31.67 -31.14 26.78
C ILE A 25 33.00 -31.26 27.53
N LEU A 26 33.83 -30.22 27.48
CA LEU A 26 34.95 -30.05 28.40
C LEU A 26 34.57 -28.96 29.41
N VAL A 27 34.28 -29.37 30.64
CA VAL A 27 34.27 -28.49 31.81
C VAL A 27 35.73 -28.19 32.12
N GLY A 28 36.23 -27.05 31.65
CA GLY A 28 37.51 -26.48 32.06
C GLY A 28 37.30 -25.59 33.27
N LEU A 29 37.91 -25.92 34.41
CA LEU A 29 38.00 -25.02 35.55
C LEU A 29 38.66 -23.71 35.09
N ALA A 30 37.92 -22.60 35.22
CA ALA A 30 38.48 -21.27 35.07
C ALA A 30 39.51 -21.06 36.19
N GLY A 31 40.80 -21.00 35.81
CA GLY A 31 41.82 -20.38 36.65
C GLY A 31 41.45 -18.93 36.87
N ILE A 32 41.57 -18.47 38.11
CA ILE A 32 41.34 -17.09 38.51
C ILE A 32 42.38 -16.24 37.76
N ALA A 33 41.92 -15.32 36.91
CA ALA A 33 42.77 -14.36 36.21
C ALA A 33 43.55 -13.51 37.21
N GLN A 34 44.82 -13.21 36.91
CA GLN A 34 45.72 -12.45 37.78
C GLN A 34 46.16 -11.18 37.05
N ALA A 35 45.43 -10.08 37.29
CA ALA A 35 45.81 -8.73 36.90
C ALA A 35 47.32 -8.44 37.13
N SER A 36 47.91 -7.60 36.28
CA SER A 36 49.35 -7.24 36.34
C SER A 36 49.85 -7.07 37.78
N THR A 37 50.78 -7.93 38.21
CA THR A 37 51.30 -7.94 39.60
C THR A 37 52.05 -6.67 39.98
N SER A 38 52.40 -5.84 38.98
CA SER A 38 53.08 -4.56 39.17
C SER A 38 52.14 -3.34 39.14
N GLY A 39 50.92 -3.51 38.63
CA GLY A 39 49.99 -2.42 38.36
C GLY A 39 50.27 -1.62 37.08
N ILE A 40 51.31 -1.96 36.30
CA ILE A 40 51.58 -1.32 35.00
C ILE A 40 50.95 -2.15 33.89
N VAL A 41 50.21 -1.47 33.02
CA VAL A 41 49.52 -2.05 31.87
C VAL A 41 49.79 -1.22 30.61
N ILE A 42 49.64 -1.83 29.44
CA ILE A 42 49.53 -1.19 28.14
C ILE A 42 48.11 -0.62 28.06
N SER A 43 47.97 0.70 28.00
CA SER A 43 46.66 1.37 27.92
C SER A 43 46.21 1.64 26.49
N GLN A 44 47.13 1.79 25.53
CA GLN A 44 46.79 1.91 24.11
C GLN A 44 47.86 1.32 23.19
N VAL A 45 47.41 0.75 22.06
CA VAL A 45 48.27 0.30 20.96
C VAL A 45 47.73 0.83 19.63
N TYR A 46 48.60 1.49 18.86
CA TYR A 46 48.28 2.00 17.53
C TYR A 46 49.46 1.80 16.58
N GLY A 47 49.27 0.89 15.60
CA GLY A 47 50.23 0.61 14.52
C GLY A 47 49.87 1.24 13.17
N GLY A 48 48.92 2.17 13.16
CA GLY A 48 48.41 2.82 11.95
C GLY A 48 49.20 4.05 11.51
N GLY A 49 50.27 4.41 12.22
CA GLY A 49 50.99 5.67 12.09
C GLY A 49 51.53 5.90 10.69
N GLY A 50 51.07 6.97 10.04
CA GLY A 50 51.48 7.34 8.70
C GLY A 50 51.13 6.33 7.60
N ASN A 51 50.21 5.40 7.85
CA ASN A 51 49.58 4.60 6.79
C ASN A 51 48.56 5.45 6.00
N SER A 52 48.10 4.94 4.84
CA SER A 52 47.08 5.63 4.04
C SER A 52 45.78 5.81 4.85
N GLY A 53 45.26 7.04 4.90
CA GLY A 53 44.09 7.42 5.70
C GLY A 53 44.39 7.71 7.18
N ALA A 54 45.64 7.61 7.63
CA ALA A 54 46.00 7.93 9.00
C ALA A 54 46.02 9.42 9.28
N VAL A 55 45.56 9.82 10.47
CA VAL A 55 45.70 11.20 10.99
C VAL A 55 47.05 11.39 11.67
N LEU A 56 47.47 10.43 12.50
CA LEU A 56 48.74 10.46 13.22
C LEU A 56 49.91 9.95 12.35
N THR A 57 51.05 10.63 12.44
CA THR A 57 52.26 10.34 11.65
C THR A 57 53.10 9.16 12.16
N HIS A 58 52.91 8.75 13.41
CA HIS A 58 53.73 7.72 14.07
C HIS A 58 52.87 6.66 14.75
N ASP A 59 53.40 5.45 14.79
CA ASP A 59 52.93 4.39 15.68
C ASP A 59 53.17 4.79 17.14
N PHE A 60 52.39 4.25 18.07
CA PHE A 60 52.66 4.42 19.49
C PHE A 60 52.17 3.27 20.36
N ILE A 61 52.84 3.13 21.50
CA ILE A 61 52.43 2.28 22.62
C ILE A 61 52.31 3.21 23.84
N GLU A 62 51.20 3.15 24.54
CA GLU A 62 50.95 3.91 25.77
C GLU A 62 50.90 2.95 26.95
N LEU A 63 51.63 3.28 28.01
CA LEU A 63 51.56 2.57 29.29
C LEU A 63 50.79 3.39 30.32
N PHE A 64 50.23 2.71 31.31
CA PHE A 64 49.50 3.31 32.41
C PHE A 64 49.77 2.57 33.71
N ASN A 65 49.87 3.31 34.81
CA ASN A 65 49.95 2.72 36.16
C ASN A 65 48.55 2.64 36.79
N ALA A 66 47.91 1.49 36.62
CA ALA A 66 46.63 1.14 37.25
C ALA A 66 46.77 0.75 38.73
N GLY A 67 48.00 0.61 39.23
CA GLY A 67 48.29 0.30 40.64
C GLY A 67 48.24 1.53 41.56
N THR A 68 48.43 1.27 42.85
CA THR A 68 48.39 2.29 43.91
C THR A 68 49.77 2.79 44.35
N ALA A 69 50.85 2.25 43.80
CA ALA A 69 52.23 2.61 44.12
C ALA A 69 53.03 3.04 42.88
N ALA A 70 54.05 3.87 43.09
CA ALA A 70 54.97 4.26 42.02
C ALA A 70 55.82 3.06 41.58
N VAL A 71 55.94 2.83 40.27
CA VAL A 71 56.69 1.70 39.71
C VAL A 71 57.89 2.19 38.92
N ASN A 72 59.08 1.69 39.25
CA ASN A 72 60.30 1.98 38.51
C ASN A 72 60.43 1.01 37.33
N LEU A 73 60.39 1.55 36.10
CA LEU A 73 60.47 0.79 34.85
C LEU A 73 61.93 0.63 34.36
N THR A 74 62.92 0.94 35.19
CA THR A 74 64.33 0.77 34.84
C THR A 74 64.62 -0.68 34.49
N GLY A 75 65.16 -0.89 33.29
CA GLY A 75 65.47 -2.22 32.76
C GLY A 75 64.30 -2.93 32.09
N TRP A 76 63.13 -2.29 31.98
CA TRP A 76 61.96 -2.82 31.27
C TRP A 76 62.01 -2.48 29.77
N SER A 77 61.23 -3.19 28.97
CA SER A 77 61.05 -2.92 27.54
C SER A 77 59.61 -3.14 27.08
N VAL A 78 59.22 -2.44 26.02
CA VAL A 78 58.10 -2.87 25.17
C VAL A 78 58.65 -3.61 23.97
N GLN A 79 58.04 -4.74 23.62
CA GLN A 79 58.49 -5.61 22.53
C GLN A 79 57.31 -5.91 21.61
N TYR A 80 57.58 -6.09 20.32
CA TYR A 80 56.56 -6.32 19.29
C TYR A 80 56.89 -7.55 18.44
N ALA A 81 55.84 -8.30 18.09
CA ALA A 81 55.87 -9.34 17.07
C ALA A 81 54.64 -9.22 16.15
N SER A 82 54.76 -9.71 14.91
CA SER A 82 53.61 -9.82 14.00
C SER A 82 52.56 -10.80 14.55
N SER A 83 51.34 -10.73 14.03
CA SER A 83 50.18 -11.52 14.50
C SER A 83 50.48 -13.01 14.72
N THR A 84 51.19 -13.65 13.79
CA THR A 84 51.60 -15.07 13.88
C THR A 84 53.08 -15.28 14.21
N GLY A 85 53.86 -14.21 14.35
CA GLY A 85 55.30 -14.28 14.58
C GLY A 85 55.68 -14.81 15.97
N ASP A 86 56.87 -15.40 16.05
CA ASP A 86 57.49 -15.98 17.25
C ASP A 86 58.78 -15.27 17.69
N THR A 87 59.17 -14.21 16.96
CA THR A 87 60.41 -13.45 17.16
C THR A 87 60.10 -12.03 17.64
N TRP A 88 60.61 -11.66 18.82
CA TRP A 88 60.32 -10.39 19.51
C TRP A 88 61.52 -9.43 19.55
N ASN A 89 62.34 -9.42 18.50
CA ASN A 89 63.55 -8.58 18.45
C ASN A 89 63.28 -7.09 18.23
N ASN A 90 62.05 -6.71 17.86
CA ASN A 90 61.63 -5.32 17.75
C ASN A 90 61.25 -4.80 19.15
N LYS A 91 62.16 -4.09 19.81
CA LYS A 91 61.97 -3.62 21.20
C LYS A 91 62.45 -2.21 21.44
N THR A 92 61.82 -1.54 22.40
CA THR A 92 62.21 -0.23 22.94
C THR A 92 62.43 -0.37 24.44
N SER A 93 63.62 -0.02 24.95
CA SER A 93 63.91 -0.03 26.39
C SER A 93 63.35 1.23 27.05
N LEU A 94 62.67 1.10 28.19
CA LEU A 94 61.90 2.20 28.81
C LEU A 94 62.74 3.24 29.55
N GLY A 95 64.06 3.01 29.69
CA GLY A 95 64.97 3.93 30.37
C GLY A 95 64.72 4.01 31.88
N ASN A 96 65.32 5.02 32.53
CA ASN A 96 65.12 5.25 33.96
C ASN A 96 63.89 6.14 34.21
N VAL A 97 62.72 5.52 34.29
CA VAL A 97 61.45 6.20 34.57
C VAL A 97 60.77 5.57 35.79
N THR A 98 60.20 6.39 36.65
CA THR A 98 59.28 5.97 37.71
C THR A 98 57.88 6.48 37.38
N LEU A 99 56.95 5.58 37.05
CA LEU A 99 55.59 5.94 36.70
C LEU A 99 54.72 5.98 37.97
N GLN A 100 54.18 7.15 38.29
CA GLN A 100 53.31 7.34 39.46
C GLN A 100 51.92 6.73 39.21
N PRO A 101 51.18 6.33 40.28
CA PRO A 101 49.79 5.86 40.16
C PRO A 101 48.93 6.80 39.32
N GLY A 102 48.13 6.21 38.43
CA GLY A 102 47.22 6.92 37.54
C GLY A 102 47.89 7.75 36.43
N ARG A 103 49.21 7.63 36.22
CA ARG A 103 49.91 8.35 35.16
C ARG A 103 50.08 7.50 33.91
N TYR A 104 50.10 8.19 32.77
CA TYR A 104 50.39 7.63 31.44
C TYR A 104 51.86 7.80 31.07
N PHE A 105 52.35 6.95 30.19
CA PHE A 105 53.68 7.05 29.59
C PHE A 105 53.61 6.74 28.09
N LEU A 106 53.77 7.77 27.26
CA LEU A 106 53.64 7.68 25.82
C LEU A 106 54.97 7.34 25.16
N ILE A 107 55.01 6.23 24.44
CA ILE A 107 56.18 5.79 23.68
C ILE A 107 55.86 5.94 22.19
N ARG A 108 56.42 6.97 21.57
CA ARG A 108 56.40 7.12 20.11
C ARG A 108 57.19 5.97 19.49
N GLN A 109 56.70 5.38 18.40
CA GLN A 109 57.37 4.32 17.67
C GLN A 109 57.70 4.77 16.23
N ALA A 110 57.75 3.86 15.26
CA ALA A 110 58.15 4.19 13.89
C ALA A 110 57.24 5.26 13.26
N GLN A 111 57.84 6.07 12.39
CA GLN A 111 57.13 7.03 11.55
C GLN A 111 56.75 6.35 10.23
N GLY A 112 55.49 6.51 9.81
CA GLY A 112 55.05 6.12 8.47
C GLY A 112 55.31 7.20 7.41
N THR A 113 54.77 7.03 6.21
CA THR A 113 54.97 7.96 5.08
C THR A 113 53.87 9.01 4.93
N GLY A 114 52.74 8.85 5.62
CA GLY A 114 51.59 9.76 5.65
C GLY A 114 51.29 10.32 7.05
N GLY A 115 50.03 10.71 7.28
CA GLY A 115 49.61 11.40 8.51
C GLY A 115 49.82 12.90 8.43
N THR A 116 48.91 13.66 9.01
CA THR A 116 48.93 15.14 9.03
C THR A 116 49.21 15.70 10.42
N GLN A 117 49.14 14.87 11.46
CA GLN A 117 49.29 15.27 12.86
C GLN A 117 50.43 14.51 13.56
N ALA A 118 51.25 15.23 14.33
CA ALA A 118 52.22 14.64 15.24
C ALA A 118 51.52 14.10 16.49
N LEU A 119 52.13 13.11 17.16
CA LEU A 119 51.70 12.73 18.51
C LEU A 119 51.88 13.94 19.46
N PRO A 120 51.13 14.00 20.58
CA PRO A 120 51.55 14.78 21.74
C PRO A 120 53.00 14.46 22.09
N ALA A 121 53.71 15.42 22.69
CA ALA A 121 55.13 15.26 23.04
C ALA A 121 55.35 13.92 23.78
N PRO A 122 56.04 12.94 23.17
CA PRO A 122 56.15 11.61 23.77
C PRO A 122 57.11 11.63 24.94
N ASP A 123 56.85 10.80 25.94
CA ASP A 123 57.75 10.62 27.09
C ASP A 123 59.02 9.87 26.68
N LEU A 124 58.90 9.00 25.66
CA LEU A 124 60.01 8.25 25.09
C LEU A 124 59.86 8.08 23.57
N SER A 125 60.99 8.04 22.87
CA SER A 125 61.03 7.75 21.43
C SER A 125 61.68 6.39 21.18
N GLY A 126 60.90 5.47 20.62
CA GLY A 126 61.32 4.21 20.03
C GLY A 126 61.21 4.23 18.50
N THR A 127 61.48 3.07 17.88
CA THR A 127 61.52 2.90 16.42
C THR A 127 60.83 1.61 15.95
N ILE A 128 59.97 1.01 16.78
CA ILE A 128 59.28 -0.23 16.42
C ILE A 128 58.30 0.06 15.27
N ALA A 129 58.42 -0.66 14.15
CA ALA A 129 57.39 -0.65 13.11
C ALA A 129 56.32 -1.69 13.45
N MET A 130 55.08 -1.25 13.71
CA MET A 130 53.98 -2.12 14.09
C MET A 130 53.03 -2.37 12.92
N GLY A 131 52.30 -3.48 12.95
CA GLY A 131 51.26 -3.77 11.97
C GLY A 131 50.04 -2.89 12.20
N GLY A 132 49.48 -2.29 11.14
CA GLY A 132 48.33 -1.38 11.27
C GLY A 132 46.99 -2.06 11.56
N SER A 133 46.83 -3.33 11.21
CA SER A 133 45.56 -4.06 11.42
C SER A 133 45.67 -5.23 12.38
N THR A 134 46.81 -5.91 12.41
CA THR A 134 47.04 -7.08 13.27
C THR A 134 48.47 -7.09 13.80
N GLY A 135 48.67 -7.47 15.06
CA GLY A 135 50.00 -7.50 15.70
C GLY A 135 49.91 -7.77 17.20
N LYS A 136 51.07 -7.82 17.87
CA LYS A 136 51.17 -8.17 19.30
C LYS A 136 52.24 -7.33 19.98
N VAL A 137 51.92 -6.75 21.14
CA VAL A 137 52.80 -5.91 21.95
C VAL A 137 52.88 -6.49 23.35
N ALA A 138 54.09 -6.69 23.86
CA ALA A 138 54.34 -7.15 25.23
C ALA A 138 55.09 -6.05 26.01
N LEU A 139 54.62 -5.78 27.22
CA LEU A 139 55.39 -5.07 28.24
C LEU A 139 56.19 -6.10 29.04
N VAL A 140 57.49 -5.90 29.16
CA VAL A 140 58.42 -6.88 29.72
C VAL A 140 59.30 -6.23 30.79
N SER A 141 59.37 -6.82 31.98
CA SER A 141 60.20 -6.34 33.11
C SER A 141 61.70 -6.62 32.94
N SER A 142 62.16 -6.75 31.70
CA SER A 142 63.52 -7.08 31.27
C SER A 142 63.75 -6.54 29.86
N THR A 143 65.01 -6.37 29.46
CA THR A 143 65.39 -6.04 28.08
C THR A 143 65.73 -7.28 27.24
N VAL A 144 65.65 -8.49 27.80
CA VAL A 144 65.85 -9.74 27.05
C VAL A 144 64.66 -9.96 26.10
N SER A 145 64.93 -10.23 24.82
CA SER A 145 63.87 -10.44 23.82
C SER A 145 63.09 -11.71 24.13
N LEU A 146 61.75 -11.65 24.05
CA LEU A 146 60.89 -12.82 24.16
C LEU A 146 61.05 -13.75 22.94
N SER A 147 60.61 -14.99 23.08
CA SER A 147 60.58 -15.99 22.00
C SER A 147 59.30 -16.81 22.07
N GLY A 148 58.89 -17.36 20.93
CA GLY A 148 57.67 -18.14 20.81
C GLY A 148 56.45 -17.33 20.38
N THR A 149 55.44 -18.03 19.87
CA THR A 149 54.21 -17.43 19.34
C THR A 149 53.29 -16.88 20.43
N ASN A 150 53.38 -17.40 21.67
CA ASN A 150 52.68 -16.92 22.85
C ASN A 150 53.59 -16.94 24.09
N PRO A 151 54.46 -15.93 24.27
CA PRO A 151 55.38 -15.89 25.40
C PRO A 151 54.61 -15.72 26.71
N SER A 152 54.93 -16.55 27.70
CA SER A 152 54.40 -16.47 29.07
C SER A 152 55.54 -16.64 30.08
N GLY A 153 55.40 -16.06 31.27
CA GLY A 153 56.40 -16.13 32.34
C GLY A 153 56.48 -14.83 33.14
N ALA A 154 57.11 -14.88 34.32
CA ALA A 154 57.12 -13.79 35.31
C ALA A 154 57.75 -12.47 34.85
N THR A 155 58.39 -12.45 33.67
CA THR A 155 58.95 -11.22 33.08
C THR A 155 58.00 -10.53 32.10
N VAL A 156 56.94 -11.21 31.63
CA VAL A 156 55.88 -10.57 30.83
C VAL A 156 54.92 -9.93 31.82
N VAL A 157 54.78 -8.61 31.72
CA VAL A 157 53.98 -7.79 32.65
C VAL A 157 52.58 -7.56 32.12
N ASP A 158 52.43 -7.40 30.80
CA ASP A 158 51.16 -7.24 30.09
C ASP A 158 51.39 -7.61 28.61
N LEU A 159 50.41 -8.24 27.96
CA LEU A 159 50.46 -8.66 26.57
C LEU A 159 49.15 -8.34 25.84
N VAL A 160 49.24 -7.43 24.87
CA VAL A 160 48.10 -7.02 24.02
C VAL A 160 48.29 -7.55 22.61
N ALA A 161 47.33 -8.35 22.15
CA ALA A 161 47.21 -8.71 20.75
C ALA A 161 45.96 -8.14 20.12
N TYR A 162 46.14 -7.60 18.92
CA TYR A 162 45.10 -6.96 18.15
C TYR A 162 44.93 -7.63 16.79
N GLY A 163 43.67 -7.70 16.36
CA GLY A 163 43.23 -8.42 15.18
C GLY A 163 42.99 -9.92 15.43
N ALA A 164 41.87 -10.42 14.88
CA ALA A 164 41.31 -11.74 15.21
C ALA A 164 42.22 -12.95 14.87
N ALA A 165 43.28 -12.76 14.08
CA ALA A 165 44.21 -13.80 13.65
C ALA A 165 45.50 -13.90 14.50
N SER A 166 45.62 -13.13 15.58
CA SER A 166 46.84 -13.06 16.39
C SER A 166 46.97 -14.22 17.39
N SER A 167 48.17 -14.84 17.46
CA SER A 167 48.40 -16.13 18.15
C SER A 167 49.01 -16.05 19.57
N ALA A 168 49.25 -14.84 20.10
CA ALA A 168 49.57 -14.62 21.52
C ALA A 168 48.45 -13.79 22.13
N VAL A 169 47.77 -14.27 23.15
CA VAL A 169 46.67 -13.53 23.78
C VAL A 169 46.62 -13.88 25.25
N GLU A 170 46.41 -12.85 26.06
CA GLU A 170 45.74 -13.01 27.35
C GLU A 170 44.25 -13.17 27.01
N GLY A 171 43.73 -14.40 27.09
CA GLY A 171 42.35 -14.73 26.70
C GLY A 171 42.11 -14.74 25.18
N ALA A 172 41.62 -13.63 24.63
CA ALA A 172 41.25 -13.47 23.21
C ALA A 172 41.66 -12.07 22.70
N PRO A 173 42.02 -11.92 21.41
CA PRO A 173 42.61 -10.69 20.88
C PRO A 173 41.54 -9.60 20.69
N THR A 174 41.95 -8.33 20.67
CA THR A 174 41.05 -7.21 20.31
C THR A 174 40.56 -7.34 18.86
N ALA A 175 39.51 -6.59 18.50
CA ALA A 175 39.09 -6.46 17.10
C ALA A 175 40.22 -5.86 16.22
N ASN A 176 40.07 -5.98 14.89
CA ASN A 176 41.04 -5.46 13.93
C ASN A 176 41.22 -3.94 14.09
N LEU A 177 42.47 -3.49 14.05
CA LEU A 177 42.80 -2.06 13.99
C LEU A 177 42.88 -1.58 12.53
N GLY A 178 43.22 -0.32 12.35
CA GLY A 178 43.42 0.27 11.03
C GLY A 178 44.14 1.61 11.13
N SER A 179 44.28 2.29 9.98
CA SER A 179 44.90 3.62 9.93
C SER A 179 44.14 4.70 10.71
N THR A 180 42.90 4.45 11.13
CA THR A 180 42.10 5.38 11.95
C THR A 180 41.73 4.81 13.32
N LEU A 181 42.19 3.61 13.68
CA LEU A 181 41.72 2.87 14.85
C LEU A 181 42.89 2.35 15.71
N ALA A 182 42.80 2.55 17.02
CA ALA A 182 43.69 2.03 18.05
C ALA A 182 42.93 1.09 18.99
N ALA A 183 43.64 0.16 19.61
CA ALA A 183 43.13 -0.56 20.77
C ALA A 183 43.29 0.36 22.00
N GLN A 184 42.21 0.59 22.74
CA GLN A 184 42.22 1.38 23.97
C GLN A 184 41.69 0.57 25.13
N ARG A 185 42.50 0.43 26.18
CA ARG A 185 42.12 -0.26 27.41
C ARG A 185 41.01 0.55 28.10
N GLN A 186 39.94 -0.15 28.47
CA GLN A 186 38.75 0.42 29.08
C GLN A 186 39.06 1.12 30.41
N ASN A 187 38.15 1.99 30.84
CA ASN A 187 38.29 2.82 32.03
C ASN A 187 39.62 3.58 32.07
N GLY A 188 40.05 4.07 30.91
CA GLY A 188 41.29 4.83 30.75
C GLY A 188 42.57 4.07 31.09
N GLY A 189 42.54 2.73 31.13
CA GLY A 189 43.65 1.88 31.53
C GLY A 189 43.44 1.12 32.84
N CYS A 190 42.35 1.37 33.58
CA CYS A 190 42.09 0.72 34.86
C CYS A 190 41.52 -0.72 34.75
N THR A 191 41.02 -1.13 33.59
CA THR A 191 40.45 -2.47 33.40
C THR A 191 41.50 -3.45 32.87
N ASP A 192 41.86 -4.44 33.69
CA ASP A 192 42.79 -5.51 33.33
C ASP A 192 42.30 -6.84 33.92
N THR A 193 41.66 -7.64 33.07
CA THR A 193 41.11 -8.95 33.42
C THR A 193 41.90 -10.11 32.80
N ASP A 194 43.07 -9.82 32.23
CA ASP A 194 43.89 -10.70 31.38
C ASP A 194 43.09 -11.27 30.19
N VAL A 195 42.16 -10.47 29.65
CA VAL A 195 41.34 -10.86 28.49
C VAL A 195 41.25 -9.66 27.54
N ASN A 196 42.11 -9.60 26.51
CA ASN A 196 42.26 -8.36 25.72
C ASN A 196 40.94 -7.89 25.05
N ASN A 197 40.08 -8.79 24.56
CA ASN A 197 38.80 -8.39 23.96
C ASN A 197 37.73 -7.94 24.98
N ALA A 198 37.91 -8.27 26.26
CA ALA A 198 37.08 -7.76 27.35
C ALA A 198 37.64 -6.43 27.89
N ASP A 199 38.96 -6.27 27.86
CA ASP A 199 39.66 -5.13 28.44
C ASP A 199 39.84 -3.96 27.47
N PHE A 200 39.78 -4.18 26.15
CA PHE A 200 40.01 -3.13 25.14
C PHE A 200 38.79 -2.87 24.26
N THR A 201 38.59 -1.62 23.90
CA THR A 201 37.72 -1.18 22.79
C THR A 201 38.56 -0.69 21.62
N VAL A 202 37.99 -0.75 20.41
CA VAL A 202 38.64 -0.21 19.21
C VAL A 202 38.01 1.14 18.87
N ALA A 203 38.81 2.21 18.90
CA ALA A 203 38.35 3.58 18.71
C ALA A 203 39.46 4.45 18.07
N ALA A 204 39.14 5.69 17.67
CA ALA A 204 40.12 6.61 17.11
C ALA A 204 41.28 6.88 18.11
N PRO A 205 42.56 6.86 17.68
CA PRO A 205 43.70 6.95 18.59
C PRO A 205 43.68 8.22 19.45
N ALA A 206 43.85 8.06 20.77
CA ALA A 206 43.79 9.15 21.75
C ALA A 206 45.04 9.14 22.66
N PRO A 207 46.25 9.38 22.12
CA PRO A 207 47.49 9.25 22.87
C PRO A 207 47.61 10.24 24.04
N ARG A 208 48.06 9.76 25.20
CA ARG A 208 48.27 10.49 26.46
C ARG A 208 49.68 10.24 26.96
N ASN A 209 50.32 11.30 27.44
CA ASN A 209 51.68 11.27 27.99
C ASN A 209 51.68 11.57 29.50
N SER A 210 52.85 11.65 30.11
CA SER A 210 52.96 11.91 31.56
C SER A 210 52.41 13.27 32.02
N ALA A 211 52.19 14.22 31.11
CA ALA A 211 51.58 15.51 31.40
C ALA A 211 50.04 15.43 31.52
N THR A 212 49.42 14.35 31.04
CA THR A 212 47.97 14.11 31.24
C THR A 212 47.66 14.02 32.73
N PRO A 213 46.55 14.66 33.22
CA PRO A 213 46.12 14.54 34.61
C PRO A 213 46.04 13.08 35.07
N ALA A 214 46.40 12.83 36.33
CA ALA A 214 46.37 11.47 36.87
C ALA A 214 44.93 10.94 36.94
N LEU A 215 44.73 9.70 36.50
CA LEU A 215 43.48 8.96 36.61
C LEU A 215 43.62 7.88 37.71
N PRO A 216 43.12 8.10 38.94
CA PRO A 216 43.16 7.07 39.98
C PRO A 216 42.22 5.91 39.63
N CYS A 217 42.69 4.67 39.75
CA CYS A 217 41.85 3.48 39.67
C CYS A 217 41.32 3.14 41.06
N ASP A 218 40.06 3.46 41.31
CA ASP A 218 39.32 3.06 42.49
C ASP A 218 39.07 1.54 42.46
N HIS A 219 39.76 0.81 43.34
CA HIS A 219 39.58 -0.64 43.53
C HIS A 219 38.28 -0.93 44.29
N GLU A 220 37.18 -1.12 43.57
CA GLU A 220 36.04 -1.93 44.03
C GLU A 220 35.49 -2.77 42.85
N PRO A 221 35.40 -4.11 42.98
CA PRO A 221 34.73 -4.94 41.99
C PRO A 221 33.21 -4.89 42.20
N GLY A 222 32.51 -4.01 41.48
CA GLY A 222 31.04 -3.96 41.50
C GLY A 222 30.41 -2.92 40.57
N THR A 223 29.74 -3.41 39.52
CA THR A 223 28.64 -2.77 38.76
C THR A 223 28.86 -1.40 38.10
N GLY A 224 29.15 -1.41 36.79
CA GLY A 224 28.70 -0.38 35.84
C GLY A 224 29.37 1.01 35.95
N PRO A 225 29.22 1.86 34.92
CA PRO A 225 29.91 3.13 34.84
C PRO A 225 29.41 4.08 35.94
N GLY A 226 30.34 4.60 36.74
CA GLY A 226 30.09 5.66 37.71
C GLY A 226 29.50 6.88 37.02
N THR A 227 28.20 7.03 37.19
CA THR A 227 27.42 8.24 36.94
C THR A 227 27.99 9.38 37.76
N ASP A 228 28.07 10.57 37.16
CA ASP A 228 27.86 11.80 37.90
C ASP A 228 26.66 11.57 38.85
N PRO A 229 26.77 11.74 40.18
CA PRO A 229 25.65 11.46 41.09
C PRO A 229 24.44 12.38 40.85
N ASN A 230 24.56 13.40 39.99
CA ASN A 230 23.46 14.12 39.37
C ASN A 230 23.86 14.53 37.95
N PRO A 231 23.80 13.63 36.95
CA PRO A 231 24.03 14.07 35.58
C PRO A 231 22.94 15.08 35.25
N THR A 232 23.32 16.23 34.67
CA THR A 232 22.33 17.21 34.21
C THR A 232 21.43 16.53 33.18
N ILE A 233 20.19 16.26 33.57
CA ILE A 233 19.18 15.66 32.69
C ILE A 233 18.66 16.74 31.76
N THR A 234 18.83 16.53 30.46
CA THR A 234 18.14 17.27 29.43
C THR A 234 16.73 16.69 29.29
N PRO A 235 15.67 17.45 29.61
CA PRO A 235 14.29 16.97 29.46
C PRO A 235 13.96 16.66 27.99
N ILE A 236 13.05 15.70 27.76
CA ILE A 236 12.72 15.25 26.40
C ILE A 236 12.12 16.39 25.56
N HIS A 237 11.20 17.19 26.09
CA HIS A 237 10.68 18.38 25.41
C HIS A 237 11.74 19.41 25.01
N THR A 238 12.89 19.47 25.72
CA THR A 238 14.02 20.33 25.30
C THR A 238 14.81 19.72 24.15
N ILE A 239 14.86 18.38 24.07
CA ILE A 239 15.46 17.66 22.95
C ILE A 239 14.58 17.80 21.71
N GLN A 240 13.28 17.57 21.84
CA GLN A 240 12.33 17.72 20.74
C GLN A 240 12.23 19.18 20.28
N GLY A 241 11.94 20.10 21.20
CA GLY A 241 11.61 21.48 20.85
C GLY A 241 10.19 21.62 20.31
N ALA A 242 9.86 22.81 19.80
CA ALA A 242 8.51 23.17 19.34
C ALA A 242 8.37 23.24 17.80
N GLY A 243 9.37 22.78 17.06
CA GLY A 243 9.34 22.72 15.60
C GLY A 243 9.89 21.38 15.13
N GLY A 244 9.71 21.04 13.85
CA GLY A 244 10.04 19.71 13.31
C GLY A 244 11.52 19.37 13.12
N ILE A 245 12.42 20.09 13.82
CA ILE A 245 13.85 19.78 13.91
C ILE A 245 14.32 20.11 15.31
N SER A 246 14.99 19.15 15.94
CA SER A 246 15.58 19.31 17.27
C SER A 246 16.56 20.49 17.33
N PRO A 247 16.44 21.39 18.33
CA PRO A 247 17.45 22.42 18.60
C PRO A 247 18.80 21.84 19.08
N LEU A 248 18.84 20.54 19.40
CA LEU A 248 20.00 19.83 19.92
C LEU A 248 20.58 18.82 18.92
N ALA A 249 20.14 18.82 17.66
CA ALA A 249 20.67 17.92 16.62
C ALA A 249 22.22 17.92 16.58
N GLY A 250 22.79 16.71 16.57
CA GLY A 250 24.24 16.47 16.62
C GLY A 250 24.88 16.58 18.01
N GLN A 251 24.15 17.03 19.03
CA GLN A 251 24.66 17.12 20.40
C GLN A 251 24.48 15.81 21.16
N THR A 252 25.37 15.56 22.14
CA THR A 252 25.23 14.44 23.07
C THR A 252 24.50 14.90 24.32
N VAL A 253 23.40 14.23 24.67
CA VAL A 253 22.54 14.57 25.82
C VAL A 253 22.43 13.38 26.77
N THR A 254 22.17 13.66 28.06
CA THR A 254 21.72 12.65 29.03
C THR A 254 20.27 12.94 29.34
N THR A 255 19.38 11.97 29.17
CA THR A 255 17.93 12.16 29.37
C THR A 255 17.31 11.00 30.14
N GLN A 256 16.08 11.19 30.59
CA GLN A 256 15.29 10.20 31.31
C GLN A 256 13.88 10.10 30.75
N GLY A 257 13.31 8.91 30.76
CA GLY A 257 11.92 8.68 30.32
C GLY A 257 11.46 7.26 30.57
N VAL A 258 10.15 7.07 30.57
CA VAL A 258 9.50 5.78 30.73
C VAL A 258 9.34 5.14 29.36
N VAL A 259 9.79 3.90 29.19
CA VAL A 259 9.58 3.13 27.96
C VAL A 259 8.08 2.94 27.72
N THR A 260 7.60 3.39 26.55
CA THR A 260 6.19 3.31 26.16
C THR A 260 5.96 2.19 25.13
N LYS A 261 6.88 2.00 24.18
CA LYS A 261 6.81 0.92 23.19
C LYS A 261 8.19 0.43 22.78
N VAL A 262 8.33 -0.88 22.60
CA VAL A 262 9.55 -1.52 22.09
C VAL A 262 9.36 -1.89 20.63
N MET A 263 10.36 -1.57 19.81
CA MET A 263 10.46 -1.86 18.39
C MET A 263 11.59 -2.86 18.14
N ASN A 264 11.71 -3.38 16.93
CA ASN A 264 12.74 -4.38 16.60
C ASN A 264 14.16 -3.78 16.39
N ASN A 265 14.30 -2.46 16.40
CA ASN A 265 15.54 -1.71 16.20
C ASN A 265 15.72 -0.54 17.19
N GLY A 266 14.84 -0.42 18.17
CA GLY A 266 14.78 0.72 19.09
C GLY A 266 13.61 0.63 20.04
N PHE A 267 13.36 1.70 20.79
CA PHE A 267 12.19 1.83 21.65
C PHE A 267 11.79 3.29 21.81
N PHE A 268 10.51 3.55 22.02
CA PHE A 268 10.00 4.86 22.39
C PHE A 268 10.01 5.00 23.91
N MET A 269 10.35 6.19 24.38
CA MET A 269 10.18 6.56 25.78
C MET A 269 9.63 7.98 25.91
N GLN A 270 8.91 8.24 27.01
CA GLN A 270 8.26 9.51 27.26
C GLN A 270 8.57 10.03 28.66
N ALA A 271 8.62 11.35 28.82
CA ALA A 271 8.93 11.98 30.10
C ALA A 271 7.91 11.57 31.17
N LEU A 272 8.40 11.25 32.37
CA LEU A 272 7.52 10.93 33.51
C LEU A 272 6.79 12.16 34.05
N VAL A 273 7.44 13.33 33.95
CA VAL A 273 6.90 14.62 34.37
C VAL A 273 6.95 15.56 33.16
N PRO A 274 5.80 15.85 32.52
CA PRO A 274 5.75 16.72 31.36
C PRO A 274 5.86 18.20 31.77
N ASP A 275 6.29 19.06 30.84
CA ASP A 275 6.29 20.52 30.99
C ASP A 275 4.87 21.12 30.89
N ASN A 276 3.92 20.37 30.31
CA ASN A 276 2.55 20.75 30.01
C ASN A 276 2.42 21.87 28.96
N ASP A 277 3.43 22.04 28.10
CA ASP A 277 3.32 22.85 26.89
C ASP A 277 2.80 21.96 25.74
N PRO A 278 1.62 22.24 25.17
CA PRO A 278 1.08 21.42 24.08
C PRO A 278 1.87 21.53 22.77
N MET A 279 2.87 22.42 22.69
CA MET A 279 3.70 22.62 21.50
C MET A 279 4.98 21.77 21.50
N THR A 280 5.34 21.13 22.61
CA THR A 280 6.58 20.34 22.74
C THR A 280 6.25 18.88 23.01
N SER A 281 6.89 17.98 22.25
CA SER A 281 6.71 16.55 22.48
C SER A 281 7.46 16.09 23.73
N GLU A 282 6.81 15.24 24.52
CA GLU A 282 7.42 14.58 25.67
C GLU A 282 7.97 13.19 25.33
N GLY A 283 7.77 12.73 24.10
CA GLY A 283 8.18 11.42 23.61
C GLY A 283 9.42 11.52 22.72
N ILE A 284 10.21 10.44 22.68
CA ILE A 284 11.37 10.35 21.81
C ILE A 284 11.66 8.90 21.41
N LEU A 285 12.12 8.71 20.17
CA LEU A 285 12.64 7.44 19.69
C LEU A 285 14.09 7.25 20.15
N VAL A 286 14.39 6.09 20.71
CA VAL A 286 15.75 5.65 21.02
C VAL A 286 16.15 4.56 20.03
N PHE A 287 17.03 4.91 19.09
CA PHE A 287 17.52 3.99 18.07
C PHE A 287 18.74 3.19 18.57
N THR A 288 18.59 1.86 18.58
CA THR A 288 19.64 0.92 19.03
C THR A 288 20.19 0.06 17.90
N GLY A 289 19.65 0.18 16.68
CA GLY A 289 20.03 -0.60 15.48
C GLY A 289 19.70 -2.10 15.55
N THR A 290 19.36 -2.60 16.74
CA THR A 290 18.97 -3.98 17.04
C THR A 290 17.88 -3.97 18.11
N ALA A 291 17.16 -5.08 18.28
CA ALA A 291 16.08 -5.17 19.26
C ALA A 291 16.64 -4.95 20.68
N PRO A 292 16.16 -3.95 21.43
CA PRO A 292 16.62 -3.67 22.78
C PRO A 292 16.01 -4.67 23.78
N THR A 293 16.65 -4.79 24.96
CA THR A 293 16.18 -5.66 26.06
C THR A 293 15.30 -4.95 27.09
N VAL A 294 14.99 -3.66 26.87
CA VAL A 294 14.10 -2.88 27.74
C VAL A 294 12.67 -3.37 27.64
N VAL A 295 11.85 -3.06 28.64
CA VAL A 295 10.42 -3.38 28.66
C VAL A 295 9.58 -2.14 28.97
N PRO A 296 8.34 -2.04 28.43
CA PRO A 296 7.43 -0.95 28.76
C PRO A 296 7.26 -0.77 30.28
N GLY A 297 7.17 0.48 30.72
CA GLY A 297 7.03 0.87 32.14
C GLY A 297 8.35 0.95 32.93
N GLN A 298 9.50 0.73 32.29
CA GLN A 298 10.81 1.03 32.88
C GLN A 298 11.13 2.51 32.74
N LEU A 299 11.52 3.15 33.85
CA LEU A 299 12.12 4.49 33.83
C LEU A 299 13.62 4.32 33.51
N MET A 300 14.03 4.79 32.35
CA MET A 300 15.39 4.69 31.84
C MET A 300 16.11 6.02 32.00
N GLN A 301 17.41 5.96 32.30
CA GLN A 301 18.35 7.05 32.06
C GLN A 301 19.33 6.60 31.00
N LEU A 302 19.53 7.45 29.99
CA LEU A 302 20.46 7.15 28.92
C LEU A 302 21.24 8.37 28.45
N LYS A 303 22.40 8.11 27.84
CA LYS A 303 23.22 9.10 27.15
C LYS A 303 23.35 8.73 25.68
N GLY A 304 22.93 9.64 24.80
CA GLY A 304 22.89 9.44 23.36
C GLY A 304 23.14 10.72 22.58
N VAL A 305 23.33 10.59 21.27
CA VAL A 305 23.44 11.70 20.31
C VAL A 305 22.07 11.95 19.71
N VAL A 306 21.61 13.19 19.73
CA VAL A 306 20.38 13.63 19.06
C VAL A 306 20.61 13.67 17.55
N ASP A 307 19.70 13.07 16.78
CA ASP A 307 19.77 12.98 15.32
C ASP A 307 18.40 13.24 14.69
N GLU A 308 18.44 13.70 13.43
CA GLU A 308 17.27 13.89 12.57
C GLU A 308 17.26 12.80 11.50
N PHE A 309 16.37 11.82 11.66
CA PHE A 309 16.30 10.68 10.75
C PHE A 309 15.30 10.92 9.62
N ASN A 310 15.79 11.03 8.39
CA ASN A 310 14.95 11.04 7.20
C ASN A 310 14.53 9.61 6.83
N THR A 311 13.23 9.34 6.91
CA THR A 311 12.65 8.02 6.62
C THR A 311 12.56 7.67 5.13
N GLY A 312 12.71 8.66 4.25
CA GLY A 312 12.65 8.50 2.80
C GLY A 312 14.01 8.67 2.11
N ALA A 313 13.99 8.77 0.79
CA ALA A 313 15.17 9.19 0.03
C ALA A 313 15.51 10.65 0.32
N ALA A 314 16.78 11.04 0.14
CA ALA A 314 17.21 12.44 0.23
C ALA A 314 16.50 13.38 -0.78
N THR A 315 15.87 12.83 -1.83
CA THR A 315 15.08 13.57 -2.81
C THR A 315 13.58 13.64 -2.48
N ASN A 316 13.13 12.98 -1.41
CA ASN A 316 11.73 13.05 -0.97
C ASN A 316 11.54 14.31 -0.12
N ALA A 317 10.78 15.27 -0.65
CA ALA A 317 10.57 16.56 0.03
C ALA A 317 9.73 16.43 1.31
N GLN A 318 8.79 15.49 1.39
CA GLN A 318 7.90 15.33 2.55
C GLN A 318 8.67 14.80 3.76
N THR A 319 9.44 13.72 3.59
CA THR A 319 10.23 13.13 4.69
C THR A 319 11.47 13.94 5.03
N LEU A 320 11.96 14.79 4.11
CA LEU A 320 13.03 15.74 4.41
C LEU A 320 12.55 16.93 5.22
N ALA A 321 11.28 17.33 5.06
CA ALA A 321 10.66 18.41 5.81
C ALA A 321 10.17 17.98 7.20
N ASN A 322 9.92 16.68 7.39
CA ASN A 322 9.44 16.08 8.64
C ASN A 322 10.34 14.88 8.98
N THR A 323 11.53 15.16 9.51
CA THR A 323 12.45 14.11 9.98
C THR A 323 12.03 13.63 11.37
N VAL A 324 12.37 12.40 11.72
CA VAL A 324 12.11 11.87 13.06
C VAL A 324 13.25 12.23 13.99
N THR A 325 12.96 12.88 15.12
CA THR A 325 13.95 13.15 16.15
C THR A 325 14.23 11.87 16.93
N GLU A 326 15.48 11.40 16.88
CA GLU A 326 15.91 10.18 17.57
C GLU A 326 17.18 10.37 18.42
N LEU A 327 17.35 9.50 19.41
CA LEU A 327 18.61 9.31 20.12
C LEU A 327 19.33 8.08 19.58
N LYS A 328 20.54 8.27 19.04
CA LYS A 328 21.41 7.19 18.55
C LYS A 328 22.75 7.15 19.29
N THR A 329 23.57 6.15 18.98
CA THR A 329 24.93 5.99 19.58
C THR A 329 24.87 5.97 21.11
N ILE A 330 24.00 5.12 21.66
CA ILE A 330 23.75 5.04 23.10
C ILE A 330 25.00 4.53 23.82
N SER A 331 25.56 5.34 24.71
CA SER A 331 26.83 5.06 25.41
C SER A 331 26.65 4.73 26.90
N GLN A 332 25.52 5.12 27.47
CA GLN A 332 25.11 4.79 28.83
C GLN A 332 23.62 4.50 28.80
N LEU A 333 23.19 3.35 29.29
CA LEU A 333 21.77 2.97 29.38
C LEU A 333 21.57 2.25 30.71
N SER A 334 20.69 2.78 31.55
CA SER A 334 20.44 2.24 32.88
C SER A 334 18.95 2.32 33.21
N THR A 335 18.42 1.28 33.84
CA THR A 335 17.07 1.28 34.40
C THR A 335 17.14 1.86 35.81
N LEU A 336 16.44 2.95 36.06
CA LEU A 336 16.35 3.58 37.38
C LEU A 336 15.29 2.90 38.26
N SER A 337 14.14 2.60 37.67
CA SER A 337 13.01 1.94 38.34
C SER A 337 12.05 1.34 37.31
N SER A 338 11.02 0.62 37.77
CA SER A 338 10.05 -0.08 36.90
C SER A 338 8.64 0.01 37.49
N GLY A 339 7.62 -0.31 36.68
CA GLY A 339 6.22 -0.25 37.08
C GLY A 339 5.57 1.12 36.91
N HIS A 340 6.19 2.00 36.11
CA HIS A 340 5.60 3.28 35.74
C HIS A 340 4.58 3.10 34.62
N SER A 341 3.59 3.99 34.57
CA SER A 341 2.63 4.09 33.48
C SER A 341 2.54 5.54 33.04
N VAL A 342 2.57 5.76 31.73
CA VAL A 342 2.28 7.06 31.11
C VAL A 342 0.82 7.05 30.70
N THR A 343 0.08 8.10 31.04
CA THR A 343 -1.31 8.26 30.57
C THR A 343 -1.26 8.71 29.11
N PRO A 344 -1.92 8.02 28.16
CA PRO A 344 -1.94 8.44 26.77
C PRO A 344 -2.55 9.84 26.61
N THR A 345 -1.93 10.67 25.78
CA THR A 345 -2.48 11.98 25.40
C THR A 345 -3.60 11.78 24.38
N VAL A 346 -4.80 12.29 24.66
CA VAL A 346 -5.90 12.26 23.69
C VAL A 346 -5.66 13.32 22.61
N ILE A 347 -5.72 12.92 21.35
CA ILE A 347 -5.47 13.78 20.20
C ILE A 347 -6.79 14.15 19.53
N ALA A 348 -7.04 15.45 19.39
CA ALA A 348 -8.10 15.93 18.50
C ALA A 348 -7.70 15.62 17.05
N PHE A 349 -8.49 14.79 16.38
CA PHE A 349 -8.27 14.38 14.99
C PHE A 349 -9.60 14.43 14.23
N PRO A 350 -9.69 14.99 13.00
CA PRO A 350 -8.62 15.43 12.09
C PRO A 350 -7.74 16.57 12.62
N GLU A 351 -6.57 16.74 12.03
CA GLU A 351 -5.68 17.87 12.34
C GLU A 351 -6.34 19.21 12.00
N LEU A 352 -6.06 20.25 12.80
CA LEU A 352 -6.53 21.60 12.51
C LEU A 352 -5.72 22.20 11.36
N THR A 353 -4.41 21.99 11.38
CA THR A 353 -3.44 22.31 10.33
C THR A 353 -2.64 21.05 10.00
N GLU A 354 -2.34 20.83 8.72
CA GLU A 354 -1.50 19.70 8.31
C GLU A 354 -0.14 19.76 9.00
N GLY A 355 0.23 18.68 9.69
CA GLY A 355 1.51 18.58 10.42
C GLY A 355 1.41 18.91 11.91
N ASP A 356 0.24 19.21 12.46
CA ASP A 356 0.01 19.44 13.89
C ASP A 356 0.35 18.22 14.77
N LEU A 357 0.42 17.01 14.19
CA LEU A 357 0.85 15.81 14.91
C LEU A 357 2.34 15.80 15.28
N GLU A 358 3.16 16.69 14.72
CA GLU A 358 4.58 16.83 15.07
C GLU A 358 4.79 17.08 16.58
N ARG A 359 3.94 17.91 17.20
CA ARG A 359 4.01 18.22 18.64
C ARG A 359 3.82 17.01 19.57
N VAL A 360 3.42 15.85 19.03
CA VAL A 360 3.28 14.59 19.77
C VAL A 360 4.13 13.46 19.21
N GLU A 361 5.16 13.78 18.41
CA GLU A 361 6.11 12.79 17.90
C GLU A 361 6.73 11.97 19.04
N GLY A 362 6.65 10.65 18.94
CA GLY A 362 7.18 9.70 19.93
C GLY A 362 6.35 9.56 21.20
N MET A 363 5.29 10.36 21.38
CA MET A 363 4.41 10.26 22.55
C MET A 363 3.45 9.09 22.42
N LEU A 364 3.09 8.50 23.56
CA LEU A 364 1.94 7.62 23.69
C LEU A 364 0.66 8.45 23.64
N VAL A 365 -0.17 8.19 22.64
CA VAL A 365 -1.40 8.92 22.34
C VAL A 365 -2.61 8.01 22.24
N THR A 366 -3.80 8.59 22.29
CA THR A 366 -5.06 7.95 21.89
C THR A 366 -5.77 8.86 20.89
N ILE A 367 -6.10 8.30 19.72
CA ILE A 367 -7.05 8.89 18.79
C ILE A 367 -8.41 8.28 19.13
N ASP A 368 -9.35 9.10 19.58
CA ASP A 368 -10.70 8.70 19.99
C ASP A 368 -11.79 9.03 18.96
N THR A 369 -11.37 9.47 17.77
CA THR A 369 -12.21 9.65 16.58
C THR A 369 -12.34 8.34 15.82
N GLU A 370 -13.55 8.01 15.36
CA GLU A 370 -13.76 6.89 14.43
C GLU A 370 -12.95 7.13 13.14
N LEU A 371 -12.11 6.15 12.79
CA LEU A 371 -11.31 6.16 11.57
C LEU A 371 -11.84 5.11 10.60
N THR A 372 -11.82 5.46 9.32
CA THR A 372 -12.17 4.58 8.20
C THR A 372 -10.90 4.09 7.51
N VAL A 373 -10.85 2.82 7.12
CA VAL A 373 -9.78 2.30 6.27
C VAL A 373 -9.88 2.96 4.88
N GLY A 374 -8.91 3.78 4.52
CA GLY A 374 -8.79 4.39 3.20
C GLY A 374 -8.07 3.48 2.21
N GLN A 375 -6.96 2.87 2.63
CA GLN A 375 -6.14 1.98 1.79
C GLN A 375 -5.53 0.84 2.60
N ASN A 376 -5.46 -0.33 1.97
CA ASN A 376 -4.93 -1.58 2.54
C ASN A 376 -3.90 -2.27 1.63
N TYR A 377 -3.39 -1.58 0.59
CA TYR A 377 -2.44 -2.13 -0.38
C TYR A 377 -1.14 -2.63 0.27
N PHE A 378 -0.64 -1.91 1.27
CA PHE A 378 0.62 -2.23 1.97
C PHE A 378 0.45 -3.21 3.15
N LEU A 379 -0.78 -3.63 3.45
CA LEU A 379 -1.09 -4.47 4.61
C LEU A 379 -0.29 -5.78 4.60
N GLY A 380 -0.36 -6.50 3.49
CA GLY A 380 0.32 -7.79 3.35
C GLY A 380 1.84 -7.68 3.36
N ARG A 381 2.40 -6.56 2.88
CA ARG A 381 3.84 -6.38 2.69
C ARG A 381 4.53 -5.74 3.88
N TYR A 382 3.90 -4.76 4.51
CA TYR A 382 4.51 -3.91 5.55
C TYR A 382 3.69 -3.84 6.83
N GLY A 383 2.54 -4.53 6.91
CA GLY A 383 1.66 -4.40 8.07
C GLY A 383 1.03 -3.01 8.19
N GLN A 384 0.96 -2.25 7.09
CA GLN A 384 0.51 -0.87 7.07
C GLN A 384 -0.88 -0.71 6.46
N VAL A 385 -1.69 0.15 7.07
CA VAL A 385 -3.03 0.54 6.61
C VAL A 385 -3.14 2.05 6.67
N THR A 386 -3.62 2.70 5.62
CA THR A 386 -3.94 4.12 5.67
C THR A 386 -5.36 4.29 6.18
N LEU A 387 -5.52 5.09 7.23
CA LEU A 387 -6.79 5.41 7.86
C LEU A 387 -7.14 6.87 7.61
N SER A 388 -8.43 7.19 7.67
CA SER A 388 -8.91 8.56 7.59
C SER A 388 -10.07 8.84 8.53
N ALA A 389 -10.07 10.01 9.17
CA ALA A 389 -11.23 10.50 9.91
C ALA A 389 -12.33 10.99 8.95
N GLU A 390 -13.57 11.04 9.45
CA GLU A 390 -14.75 11.54 8.73
C GLU A 390 -15.09 10.75 7.44
N GLY A 391 -14.83 9.44 7.44
CA GLY A 391 -15.06 8.58 6.28
C GLY A 391 -13.86 8.51 5.34
N ARG A 392 -14.09 8.00 4.13
CA ARG A 392 -13.05 7.84 3.10
C ARG A 392 -12.56 9.18 2.56
N LEU A 393 -11.31 9.20 2.12
CA LEU A 393 -10.75 10.28 1.32
C LEU A 393 -11.20 10.11 -0.14
N ILE A 394 -11.73 11.16 -0.74
CA ILE A 394 -12.11 11.18 -2.15
C ILE A 394 -11.06 11.98 -2.93
N LYS A 395 -10.67 11.47 -4.09
CA LYS A 395 -9.72 12.17 -4.95
C LYS A 395 -10.28 13.55 -5.33
N PRO A 396 -9.58 14.66 -5.06
CA PRO A 396 -10.12 16.00 -5.33
C PRO A 396 -10.56 16.21 -6.78
N THR A 397 -9.79 15.71 -7.75
CA THR A 397 -10.11 15.81 -9.19
C THR A 397 -11.25 14.89 -9.65
N ASN A 398 -11.83 14.09 -8.75
CA ASN A 398 -13.07 13.36 -9.01
C ASN A 398 -14.31 14.23 -8.82
N GLN A 399 -14.23 15.25 -7.95
CA GLN A 399 -15.35 16.11 -7.55
C GLN A 399 -15.20 17.56 -8.00
N PHE A 400 -13.96 18.03 -8.20
CA PHE A 400 -13.66 19.42 -8.54
C PHE A 400 -12.71 19.51 -9.72
N ARG A 401 -12.80 20.61 -10.49
CA ARG A 401 -11.91 20.82 -11.63
C ARG A 401 -10.44 20.91 -11.17
N PRO A 402 -9.50 20.34 -11.93
CA PRO A 402 -8.06 20.43 -11.67
C PRO A 402 -7.60 21.88 -11.45
N GLY A 403 -6.72 22.09 -10.47
CA GLY A 403 -6.18 23.42 -10.15
C GLY A 403 -7.18 24.42 -9.54
N SER A 404 -8.46 24.07 -9.36
CA SER A 404 -9.44 24.94 -8.70
C SER A 404 -9.14 25.13 -7.21
N VAL A 405 -9.69 26.19 -6.61
CA VAL A 405 -9.55 26.45 -5.17
C VAL A 405 -10.21 25.33 -4.36
N GLU A 406 -11.35 24.84 -4.82
CA GLU A 406 -12.09 23.74 -4.21
C GLU A 406 -11.27 22.44 -4.23
N ALA A 407 -10.58 22.13 -5.33
CA ALA A 407 -9.69 20.98 -5.41
C ALA A 407 -8.50 21.10 -4.45
N GLN A 408 -7.90 22.28 -4.31
CA GLN A 408 -6.80 22.53 -3.38
C GLN A 408 -7.26 22.44 -1.92
N GLN A 409 -8.44 22.97 -1.59
CA GLN A 409 -9.03 22.85 -0.26
C GLN A 409 -9.38 21.40 0.08
N ALA A 410 -9.89 20.62 -0.87
CA ALA A 410 -10.15 19.20 -0.67
C ALA A 410 -8.86 18.39 -0.50
N LEU A 411 -7.77 18.74 -1.20
CA LEU A 411 -6.46 18.10 -1.02
C LEU A 411 -5.90 18.37 0.38
N ASP A 412 -5.95 19.62 0.85
CA ASP A 412 -5.56 19.99 2.22
C ASP A 412 -6.42 19.26 3.26
N ALA A 413 -7.74 19.23 3.07
CA ALA A 413 -8.64 18.52 3.97
C ALA A 413 -8.35 17.02 4.02
N ASN A 414 -8.02 16.40 2.88
CA ASN A 414 -7.64 14.98 2.84
C ASN A 414 -6.34 14.71 3.60
N ALA A 415 -5.36 15.60 3.49
CA ALA A 415 -4.08 15.47 4.20
C ALA A 415 -4.31 15.48 5.73
N ARG A 416 -5.03 16.50 6.23
CA ARG A 416 -5.32 16.67 7.68
C ARG A 416 -6.13 15.53 8.31
N ARG A 417 -6.79 14.73 7.47
CA ARG A 417 -7.67 13.62 7.89
C ARG A 417 -6.98 12.28 7.87
N ARG A 418 -5.74 12.18 7.35
CA ARG A 418 -5.06 10.91 7.09
C ARG A 418 -4.08 10.55 8.21
N ILE A 419 -3.97 9.26 8.51
CA ILE A 419 -2.92 8.73 9.37
C ILE A 419 -2.62 7.29 8.94
N VAL A 420 -1.38 6.83 9.11
CA VAL A 420 -1.01 5.44 8.83
C VAL A 420 -1.05 4.61 10.11
N LEU A 421 -1.78 3.51 10.13
CA LEU A 421 -1.63 2.47 11.13
C LEU A 421 -0.51 1.53 10.69
N ASP A 422 0.55 1.44 11.49
CA ASP A 422 1.70 0.56 11.27
C ASP A 422 1.71 -0.55 12.34
N ASP A 423 2.13 -1.77 12.01
CA ASP A 423 2.16 -2.88 12.98
C ASP A 423 3.35 -2.84 13.96
N GLY A 424 4.22 -1.84 13.77
CA GLY A 424 5.40 -1.57 14.57
C GLY A 424 6.54 -2.55 14.31
N ARG A 425 6.52 -3.28 13.19
CA ARG A 425 7.58 -4.21 12.79
C ARG A 425 8.20 -3.75 11.49
N SER A 426 9.53 -3.66 11.43
CA SER A 426 10.22 -3.33 10.18
C SER A 426 10.36 -4.52 9.21
N VAL A 427 9.65 -5.63 9.44
CA VAL A 427 9.78 -6.86 8.63
C VAL A 427 8.84 -6.81 7.43
N GLN A 428 9.31 -7.28 6.29
CA GLN A 428 8.44 -7.46 5.13
C GLN A 428 7.68 -8.79 5.20
N ASN A 429 6.41 -8.76 4.79
CA ASN A 429 5.48 -9.89 4.77
C ASN A 429 5.30 -10.50 6.17
N PRO A 430 4.84 -9.70 7.16
CA PRO A 430 4.69 -10.17 8.53
C PRO A 430 3.82 -11.43 8.60
N ASN A 431 4.21 -12.33 9.51
CA ASN A 431 3.51 -13.58 9.78
C ASN A 431 3.21 -13.70 11.29
N PRO A 432 1.94 -13.68 11.70
CA PRO A 432 0.74 -13.53 10.87
C PRO A 432 0.65 -12.14 10.22
N THR A 433 -0.10 -12.04 9.12
CA THR A 433 -0.43 -10.73 8.51
C THR A 433 -1.36 -9.99 9.49
N PRO A 434 -1.03 -8.76 9.92
CA PRO A 434 -1.81 -8.07 10.93
C PRO A 434 -3.18 -7.64 10.41
N TYR A 435 -4.11 -7.34 11.32
CA TYR A 435 -5.39 -6.67 11.09
C TYR A 435 -6.42 -7.38 10.19
N LEU A 436 -6.11 -8.55 9.63
CA LEU A 436 -7.09 -9.34 8.88
C LEU A 436 -8.18 -9.87 9.82
N ALA A 437 -9.43 -9.78 9.36
CA ALA A 437 -10.57 -10.42 10.00
C ALA A 437 -10.59 -11.95 9.73
N PRO A 438 -11.48 -12.73 10.39
CA PRO A 438 -11.56 -14.19 10.19
C PRO A 438 -11.87 -14.65 8.76
N ASP A 439 -12.44 -13.79 7.91
CA ASP A 439 -12.64 -14.03 6.47
C ASP A 439 -11.41 -13.64 5.61
N ASN A 440 -10.27 -13.42 6.27
CA ASN A 440 -8.96 -13.12 5.72
C ASN A 440 -8.89 -11.82 4.91
N THR A 441 -9.73 -10.83 5.22
CA THR A 441 -9.64 -9.50 4.62
C THR A 441 -9.74 -8.38 5.67
N LEU A 442 -9.25 -7.21 5.28
CA LEU A 442 -9.54 -5.92 5.88
C LEU A 442 -9.87 -5.01 4.71
N ARG A 443 -11.12 -4.56 4.59
CA ARG A 443 -11.57 -3.81 3.44
C ARG A 443 -11.42 -2.32 3.69
N ALA A 444 -11.05 -1.58 2.65
CA ALA A 444 -11.27 -0.14 2.69
C ALA A 444 -12.76 0.11 2.96
N GLY A 445 -13.08 1.13 3.75
CA GLY A 445 -14.43 1.41 4.26
C GLY A 445 -14.80 0.70 5.57
N ASP A 446 -14.03 -0.27 6.06
CA ASP A 446 -14.16 -0.73 7.45
C ASP A 446 -13.71 0.36 8.43
N THR A 447 -14.18 0.31 9.68
CA THR A 447 -13.91 1.37 10.67
C THR A 447 -13.20 0.85 11.92
N VAL A 448 -12.59 1.77 12.67
CA VAL A 448 -12.01 1.54 14.00
C VAL A 448 -12.32 2.73 14.89
N ASP A 449 -12.88 2.49 16.07
CA ASP A 449 -13.39 3.55 16.94
C ASP A 449 -12.28 4.35 17.62
N SER A 450 -11.20 3.68 18.04
CA SER A 450 -10.10 4.31 18.74
C SER A 450 -8.80 3.51 18.60
N ILE A 451 -7.67 4.21 18.58
CA ILE A 451 -6.34 3.61 18.54
C ILE A 451 -5.46 4.28 19.59
N THR A 452 -4.86 3.46 20.46
CA THR A 452 -3.81 3.89 21.39
C THR A 452 -2.46 3.36 20.92
N GLY A 453 -1.47 4.25 20.78
CA GLY A 453 -0.16 3.90 20.25
C GLY A 453 0.83 5.06 20.36
N VAL A 454 2.06 4.84 19.89
CA VAL A 454 3.05 5.92 19.77
C VAL A 454 3.05 6.46 18.34
N ILE A 455 3.20 7.77 18.17
CA ILE A 455 3.26 8.42 16.85
C ILE A 455 4.71 8.56 16.39
N ASP A 456 4.98 8.37 15.10
CA ASP A 456 6.18 8.87 14.43
C ASP A 456 5.82 9.38 13.02
N TYR A 457 6.79 9.79 12.23
CA TYR A 457 6.61 10.14 10.82
C TYR A 457 7.27 9.13 9.89
N GLY A 458 6.67 8.84 8.73
CA GLY A 458 7.32 7.96 7.77
C GLY A 458 6.59 7.72 6.46
N LEU A 459 7.17 6.87 5.62
CA LEU A 459 6.59 6.50 4.33
C LEU A 459 5.24 5.79 4.52
N ALA A 460 4.24 6.23 3.77
CA ALA A 460 2.93 5.60 3.63
C ALA A 460 2.85 4.68 2.39
N THR A 461 4.00 4.38 1.78
CA THR A 461 4.13 3.64 0.52
C THR A 461 5.42 2.85 0.43
N ALA A 462 5.50 1.93 -0.53
CA ALA A 462 6.67 1.10 -0.80
C ALA A 462 7.84 1.88 -1.45
N SER A 463 7.58 3.05 -2.02
CA SER A 463 8.59 3.88 -2.67
C SER A 463 9.23 4.83 -1.68
N ASN A 464 10.56 4.89 -1.65
CA ASN A 464 11.29 5.86 -0.81
C ASN A 464 11.15 7.32 -1.27
N THR A 465 10.55 7.56 -2.45
CA THR A 465 10.20 8.90 -2.95
C THR A 465 8.68 9.15 -2.97
N GLY A 466 7.88 8.24 -2.43
CA GLY A 466 6.42 8.38 -2.46
C GLY A 466 5.87 9.09 -1.22
N LEU A 467 4.54 9.04 -1.07
CA LEU A 467 3.80 9.68 0.01
C LEU A 467 4.34 9.30 1.40
N ALA A 468 4.44 10.28 2.29
CA ALA A 468 4.74 10.11 3.70
C ALA A 468 3.69 10.80 4.57
N ASP A 469 3.52 10.30 5.78
CA ASP A 469 2.56 10.81 6.76
C ASP A 469 2.93 10.36 8.18
N HIS A 470 2.25 10.92 9.17
CA HIS A 470 2.29 10.43 10.54
C HIS A 470 1.76 9.00 10.63
N ARG A 471 2.44 8.20 11.44
CA ARG A 471 2.11 6.80 11.66
C ARG A 471 1.87 6.57 13.14
N ILE A 472 0.83 5.80 13.45
CA ILE A 472 0.56 5.31 14.80
C ILE A 472 0.96 3.84 14.91
N HIS A 473 1.83 3.56 15.88
CA HIS A 473 2.27 2.21 16.20
C HIS A 473 1.53 1.75 17.46
N PRO A 474 0.54 0.84 17.34
CA PRO A 474 -0.38 0.55 18.43
C PRO A 474 0.33 -0.17 19.58
N THR A 475 0.00 0.20 20.82
CA THR A 475 0.47 -0.50 22.03
C THR A 475 -0.49 -1.61 22.45
N GLU A 476 -1.73 -1.57 21.95
CA GLU A 476 -2.78 -2.55 22.20
C GLU A 476 -3.29 -3.16 20.88
N PRO A 477 -3.92 -4.35 20.90
CA PRO A 477 -4.53 -4.92 19.70
C PRO A 477 -5.59 -3.99 19.09
N VAL A 478 -5.51 -3.77 17.78
CA VAL A 478 -6.50 -2.98 17.03
C VAL A 478 -7.61 -3.89 16.51
N ALA A 479 -8.86 -3.54 16.79
CA ALA A 479 -10.05 -4.27 16.35
C ALA A 479 -10.88 -3.41 15.38
N PHE A 480 -11.09 -3.93 14.17
CA PHE A 480 -11.89 -3.25 13.14
C PHE A 480 -13.36 -3.71 13.18
N THR A 481 -14.26 -2.76 12.97
CA THR A 481 -15.69 -2.96 12.71
C THR A 481 -15.92 -3.17 11.21
N ARG A 482 -16.71 -4.19 10.87
CA ARG A 482 -17.05 -4.55 9.48
C ARG A 482 -18.12 -3.61 8.92
N ALA A 483 -17.76 -2.37 8.61
CA ALA A 483 -18.67 -1.37 8.06
C ALA A 483 -18.87 -1.48 6.53
N ASN A 484 -17.93 -2.11 5.80
CA ASN A 484 -18.03 -2.32 4.36
C ASN A 484 -18.09 -3.82 3.99
N ALA A 485 -19.28 -4.42 4.17
CA ALA A 485 -19.48 -5.84 3.93
C ALA A 485 -19.48 -6.21 2.44
N ARG A 486 -19.02 -7.42 2.15
CA ARG A 486 -18.95 -8.02 0.81
C ARG A 486 -20.36 -8.32 0.27
N THR A 487 -20.67 -7.92 -0.97
CA THR A 487 -21.94 -8.24 -1.65
C THR A 487 -21.77 -9.33 -2.70
N SER A 488 -22.65 -10.32 -2.76
CA SER A 488 -22.52 -11.47 -3.68
C SER A 488 -22.76 -11.13 -5.16
N ALA A 489 -23.34 -9.97 -5.46
CA ALA A 489 -23.66 -9.48 -6.79
C ALA A 489 -23.68 -7.94 -6.79
N PRO A 490 -23.55 -7.28 -7.96
CA PRO A 490 -23.79 -5.83 -8.08
C PRO A 490 -25.19 -5.45 -7.62
N ALA A 491 -25.38 -4.18 -7.26
CA ALA A 491 -26.71 -3.61 -7.05
C ALA A 491 -27.57 -3.74 -8.33
N ASP A 492 -28.89 -3.86 -8.17
CA ASP A 492 -29.79 -3.92 -9.31
C ASP A 492 -29.88 -2.54 -9.97
N VAL A 493 -29.62 -2.50 -11.27
CA VAL A 493 -29.65 -1.29 -12.11
C VAL A 493 -30.92 -1.23 -12.96
N GLY A 494 -31.80 -2.22 -12.88
CA GLY A 494 -33.03 -2.30 -13.65
C GLY A 494 -32.80 -2.50 -15.16
N GLY A 495 -33.84 -2.18 -15.94
CA GLY A 495 -33.82 -2.27 -17.40
C GLY A 495 -34.18 -3.66 -17.94
N ASN A 496 -34.03 -3.84 -19.25
CA ASN A 496 -34.22 -5.09 -19.97
C ASN A 496 -32.94 -5.57 -20.69
N VAL A 497 -31.91 -4.72 -20.75
CA VAL A 497 -30.55 -5.06 -21.18
C VAL A 497 -29.56 -4.56 -20.13
N LYS A 498 -28.68 -5.43 -19.66
CA LYS A 498 -27.59 -5.09 -18.74
C LYS A 498 -26.26 -5.00 -19.50
N VAL A 499 -25.58 -3.86 -19.41
CA VAL A 499 -24.22 -3.67 -19.96
C VAL A 499 -23.24 -3.53 -18.81
N ALA A 500 -22.03 -4.07 -18.93
CA ALA A 500 -20.97 -3.87 -17.93
C ALA A 500 -19.64 -3.50 -18.59
N SER A 501 -18.76 -2.85 -17.81
CA SER A 501 -17.36 -2.65 -18.16
C SER A 501 -16.48 -3.21 -17.07
N PHE A 502 -15.41 -3.91 -17.44
CA PHE A 502 -14.53 -4.54 -16.47
C PHE A 502 -13.08 -4.57 -16.96
N ASN A 503 -12.20 -3.86 -16.25
CA ASN A 503 -10.76 -4.02 -16.37
C ASN A 503 -10.35 -5.30 -15.62
N VAL A 504 -9.75 -6.26 -16.31
CA VAL A 504 -9.44 -7.59 -15.76
C VAL A 504 -7.98 -7.83 -15.38
N LEU A 505 -7.20 -6.74 -15.18
CA LEU A 505 -5.84 -6.76 -14.62
C LEU A 505 -4.84 -7.65 -15.38
N ASN A 506 -4.47 -7.25 -16.59
CA ASN A 506 -3.58 -7.97 -17.51
C ASN A 506 -3.91 -9.48 -17.60
N TYR A 507 -5.06 -9.84 -18.17
CA TYR A 507 -5.43 -11.24 -18.42
C TYR A 507 -4.63 -11.81 -19.60
N PHE A 508 -3.43 -12.30 -19.30
CA PHE A 508 -2.47 -12.86 -20.24
C PHE A 508 -2.40 -14.37 -20.05
N ASN A 509 -2.66 -15.12 -21.12
CA ASN A 509 -2.83 -16.57 -21.05
C ASN A 509 -1.57 -17.36 -21.48
N GLY A 510 -0.47 -16.65 -21.75
CA GLY A 510 0.80 -17.24 -22.19
C GLY A 510 0.75 -17.59 -23.67
N ASN A 511 0.71 -18.88 -23.99
CA ASN A 511 0.54 -19.36 -25.35
C ASN A 511 -0.82 -20.04 -25.60
N GLY A 512 -1.78 -19.85 -24.69
CA GLY A 512 -3.12 -20.46 -24.75
C GLY A 512 -3.17 -21.99 -24.62
N VAL A 513 -2.04 -22.67 -24.43
CA VAL A 513 -1.94 -24.14 -24.25
C VAL A 513 -1.20 -24.53 -22.98
N GLY A 514 -1.11 -23.61 -22.01
CA GLY A 514 -0.50 -23.84 -20.70
C GLY A 514 1.01 -23.65 -20.63
N GLY A 515 1.64 -23.14 -21.69
CA GLY A 515 3.03 -22.68 -21.71
C GLY A 515 3.13 -21.16 -21.89
N GLY A 516 4.35 -20.63 -22.11
CA GLY A 516 4.55 -19.20 -22.39
C GLY A 516 4.64 -18.29 -21.17
N PHE A 517 4.73 -18.86 -19.96
CA PHE A 517 4.96 -18.13 -18.71
C PHE A 517 6.46 -18.01 -18.37
N PRO A 518 6.91 -16.92 -17.71
CA PRO A 518 6.12 -15.73 -17.37
C PRO A 518 5.74 -14.96 -18.62
N THR A 519 4.54 -14.40 -18.62
CA THR A 519 4.08 -13.49 -19.67
C THR A 519 4.75 -12.13 -19.50
N ALA A 520 4.65 -11.25 -20.51
CA ALA A 520 5.18 -9.90 -20.41
C ALA A 520 4.48 -9.07 -19.31
N ARG A 521 3.21 -9.41 -19.01
CA ARG A 521 2.34 -8.78 -18.01
C ARG A 521 1.38 -9.80 -17.41
N GLY A 522 0.81 -9.50 -16.25
CA GLY A 522 -0.17 -10.39 -15.60
C GLY A 522 0.48 -11.51 -14.79
N ALA A 523 -0.06 -12.72 -14.89
CA ALA A 523 0.40 -13.88 -14.13
C ALA A 523 1.80 -14.37 -14.54
N ASN A 524 2.67 -14.67 -13.57
CA ASN A 524 4.02 -15.17 -13.84
C ASN A 524 4.06 -16.67 -14.09
N THR A 525 3.00 -17.38 -13.72
CA THR A 525 2.90 -18.84 -13.84
C THR A 525 1.51 -19.29 -14.27
N LEU A 526 1.41 -20.51 -14.81
CA LEU A 526 0.12 -21.13 -15.12
C LEU A 526 -0.78 -21.27 -13.88
N VAL A 527 -0.19 -21.46 -12.69
CA VAL A 527 -0.95 -21.56 -11.43
C VAL A 527 -1.63 -20.24 -11.12
N GLU A 528 -0.90 -19.13 -11.18
CA GLU A 528 -1.42 -17.79 -10.98
C GLU A 528 -2.45 -17.40 -12.03
N PHE A 529 -2.21 -17.74 -13.30
CA PHE A 529 -3.19 -17.51 -14.37
C PHE A 529 -4.50 -18.24 -14.10
N ASN A 530 -4.46 -19.51 -13.70
CA ASN A 530 -5.66 -20.25 -13.35
C ASN A 530 -6.39 -19.66 -12.13
N ARG A 531 -5.65 -19.13 -11.15
CA ARG A 531 -6.22 -18.41 -9.99
C ARG A 531 -6.92 -17.12 -10.44
N GLN A 532 -6.26 -16.32 -11.27
CA GLN A 532 -6.81 -15.08 -11.83
C GLN A 532 -8.08 -15.36 -12.65
N LYS A 533 -8.00 -16.33 -13.57
CA LYS A 533 -9.11 -16.80 -14.41
C LYS A 533 -10.32 -17.21 -13.57
N ALA A 534 -10.12 -17.99 -12.50
CA ALA A 534 -11.22 -18.42 -11.65
C ALA A 534 -11.94 -17.22 -11.01
N LYS A 535 -11.20 -16.24 -10.48
CA LYS A 535 -11.78 -15.04 -9.87
C LYS A 535 -12.54 -14.18 -10.91
N ILE A 536 -11.96 -13.95 -12.09
CA ILE A 536 -12.60 -13.16 -13.17
C ILE A 536 -13.88 -13.85 -13.67
N ILE A 537 -13.85 -15.17 -13.86
CA ILE A 537 -15.07 -15.93 -14.24
C ILE A 537 -16.13 -15.83 -13.15
N ALA A 538 -15.76 -15.91 -11.86
CA ALA A 538 -16.69 -15.73 -10.76
C ALA A 538 -17.32 -14.33 -10.76
N ALA A 539 -16.53 -13.29 -11.04
CA ALA A 539 -17.02 -11.91 -11.17
C ALA A 539 -17.96 -11.75 -12.37
N LEU A 540 -17.57 -12.18 -13.57
CA LEU A 540 -18.41 -12.09 -14.78
C LEU A 540 -19.72 -12.86 -14.64
N LYS A 541 -19.68 -14.05 -14.00
CA LYS A 541 -20.87 -14.85 -13.72
C LYS A 541 -21.84 -14.13 -12.77
N ALA A 542 -21.34 -13.44 -11.75
CA ALA A 542 -22.16 -12.71 -10.79
C ALA A 542 -22.68 -11.37 -11.35
N LEU A 543 -21.90 -10.70 -12.20
CA LEU A 543 -22.35 -9.53 -12.97
C LEU A 543 -23.55 -9.89 -13.87
N ASP A 544 -23.44 -11.04 -14.55
CA ASP A 544 -24.47 -11.61 -15.43
C ASP A 544 -24.97 -10.62 -16.49
N ALA A 545 -24.10 -9.72 -16.97
CA ALA A 545 -24.44 -8.70 -17.95
C ALA A 545 -24.62 -9.29 -19.36
N ASP A 546 -25.54 -8.72 -20.13
CA ASP A 546 -25.85 -9.16 -21.50
C ASP A 546 -24.78 -8.73 -22.50
N VAL A 547 -24.10 -7.61 -22.24
CA VAL A 547 -22.92 -7.14 -22.97
C VAL A 547 -21.85 -6.72 -21.96
N VAL A 548 -20.59 -7.13 -22.17
CA VAL A 548 -19.46 -6.75 -21.30
C VAL A 548 -18.30 -6.23 -22.15
N GLY A 549 -17.89 -5.00 -21.86
CA GLY A 549 -16.62 -4.45 -22.33
C GLY A 549 -15.48 -4.84 -21.40
N LEU A 550 -14.40 -5.34 -21.97
CA LEU A 550 -13.23 -5.82 -21.24
C LEU A 550 -12.01 -4.97 -21.59
N MET A 551 -11.29 -4.52 -20.57
CA MET A 551 -9.97 -3.90 -20.71
C MET A 551 -8.92 -4.86 -20.18
N GLU A 552 -7.64 -4.63 -20.52
CA GLU A 552 -6.52 -5.45 -20.03
C GLU A 552 -6.53 -6.91 -20.51
N ILE A 553 -7.04 -7.16 -21.72
CA ILE A 553 -6.95 -8.47 -22.41
C ILE A 553 -5.67 -8.51 -23.22
N GLU A 554 -4.93 -9.62 -23.18
CA GLU A 554 -3.75 -9.81 -24.03
C GLU A 554 -4.09 -9.68 -25.52
N ASN A 555 -3.24 -8.98 -26.27
CA ASN A 555 -3.36 -8.78 -27.70
C ASN A 555 -2.64 -9.91 -28.48
N ASP A 556 -3.18 -11.13 -28.36
CA ASP A 556 -2.66 -12.36 -28.99
C ASP A 556 -3.51 -12.83 -30.19
N GLY A 557 -4.33 -11.92 -30.73
CA GLY A 557 -5.22 -12.16 -31.86
C GLY A 557 -6.62 -12.66 -31.46
N SER A 558 -7.22 -13.48 -32.33
CA SER A 558 -8.62 -13.94 -32.22
C SER A 558 -8.78 -15.45 -32.45
N GLY A 559 -7.67 -16.19 -32.46
CA GLY A 559 -7.68 -17.64 -32.61
C GLY A 559 -8.28 -18.37 -31.40
N ALA A 560 -8.46 -19.69 -31.52
CA ALA A 560 -9.01 -20.53 -30.45
C ALA A 560 -8.17 -20.53 -29.15
N GLN A 561 -6.91 -20.10 -29.24
CA GLN A 561 -5.96 -19.98 -28.13
C GLN A 561 -5.86 -18.55 -27.58
N SER A 562 -6.59 -17.59 -28.13
CA SER A 562 -6.53 -16.19 -27.67
C SER A 562 -7.06 -16.02 -26.25
N ALA A 563 -6.54 -15.04 -25.51
CA ALA A 563 -6.94 -14.77 -24.13
C ALA A 563 -8.45 -14.52 -23.98
N VAL A 564 -9.07 -13.76 -24.88
CA VAL A 564 -10.52 -13.50 -24.85
C VAL A 564 -11.35 -14.78 -25.09
N VAL A 565 -10.89 -15.67 -25.98
CA VAL A 565 -11.58 -16.94 -26.25
C VAL A 565 -11.42 -17.90 -25.08
N ASP A 566 -10.24 -17.96 -24.46
CA ASP A 566 -10.01 -18.74 -23.24
C ASP A 566 -10.96 -18.32 -22.10
N LEU A 567 -11.14 -17.00 -21.91
CA LEU A 567 -12.05 -16.45 -20.90
C LEU A 567 -13.51 -16.82 -21.19
N VAL A 568 -13.99 -16.63 -22.41
CA VAL A 568 -15.37 -17.00 -22.80
C VAL A 568 -15.61 -18.50 -22.71
N ASN A 569 -14.63 -19.33 -23.08
CA ASN A 569 -14.72 -20.78 -22.91
C ASN A 569 -14.86 -21.17 -21.44
N GLY A 570 -14.07 -20.55 -20.56
CA GLY A 570 -14.19 -20.74 -19.11
C GLY A 570 -15.55 -20.31 -18.56
N LEU A 571 -16.05 -19.15 -18.99
CA LEU A 571 -17.36 -18.65 -18.59
C LEU A 571 -18.48 -19.60 -19.04
N ASN A 572 -18.47 -20.01 -20.31
CA ASN A 572 -19.43 -20.96 -20.87
C ASN A 572 -19.36 -22.36 -20.23
N ALA A 573 -18.17 -22.80 -19.78
CA ALA A 573 -18.06 -24.05 -19.03
C ALA A 573 -18.81 -24.00 -17.69
N THR A 574 -18.95 -22.81 -17.10
CA THR A 574 -19.65 -22.61 -15.81
C THR A 574 -21.10 -22.18 -15.92
N MET A 575 -21.49 -21.53 -17.02
CA MET A 575 -22.83 -20.97 -17.24
C MET A 575 -23.66 -21.74 -18.28
N GLY A 576 -23.03 -22.60 -19.07
CA GLY A 576 -23.65 -23.31 -20.19
C GLY A 576 -23.02 -22.93 -21.52
N ALA A 577 -22.80 -23.92 -22.38
CA ALA A 577 -22.18 -23.71 -23.69
C ALA A 577 -23.01 -22.72 -24.54
N GLY A 578 -22.35 -21.74 -25.15
CA GLY A 578 -22.99 -20.74 -26.00
C GLY A 578 -23.71 -19.61 -25.26
N THR A 579 -23.57 -19.53 -23.93
CA THR A 579 -24.15 -18.42 -23.14
C THR A 579 -23.55 -17.08 -23.56
N TYR A 580 -22.23 -17.01 -23.65
CA TYR A 580 -21.48 -15.86 -24.14
C TYR A 580 -20.76 -16.15 -25.45
N ALA A 581 -20.64 -15.13 -26.28
CA ALA A 581 -19.82 -15.12 -27.48
C ALA A 581 -18.88 -13.89 -27.47
N VAL A 582 -17.72 -14.05 -28.12
CA VAL A 582 -16.78 -12.95 -28.36
C VAL A 582 -17.28 -12.11 -29.54
N VAL A 583 -17.23 -10.79 -29.41
CA VAL A 583 -17.30 -9.90 -30.57
C VAL A 583 -15.95 -9.99 -31.31
N PRO A 584 -15.92 -10.42 -32.58
CA PRO A 584 -14.70 -10.50 -33.36
C PRO A 584 -13.97 -9.16 -33.42
N ASP A 585 -12.63 -9.23 -33.49
CA ASP A 585 -11.82 -8.05 -33.72
C ASP A 585 -12.22 -7.34 -35.03
N PRO A 586 -12.13 -6.00 -35.07
CA PRO A 586 -12.45 -5.23 -36.27
C PRO A 586 -11.44 -5.55 -37.38
N SER A 587 -11.83 -5.35 -38.64
CA SER A 587 -10.95 -5.63 -39.79
C SER A 587 -9.65 -4.82 -39.79
N THR A 588 -9.66 -3.67 -39.11
CA THR A 588 -8.53 -2.76 -38.92
C THR A 588 -8.62 -2.15 -37.53
N GLY A 589 -7.48 -1.81 -36.92
CA GLY A 589 -7.46 -1.04 -35.67
C GLY A 589 -7.48 -1.87 -34.39
N SER A 590 -6.97 -3.11 -34.36
CA SER A 590 -6.84 -3.88 -33.11
C SER A 590 -5.71 -3.40 -32.19
N GLY A 591 -5.00 -2.32 -32.54
CA GLY A 591 -3.88 -1.77 -31.77
C GLY A 591 -2.58 -2.56 -31.92
N THR A 592 -1.50 -2.00 -31.38
CA THR A 592 -0.16 -2.62 -31.36
C THR A 592 0.39 -2.79 -29.94
N ASP A 593 -0.31 -2.30 -28.91
CA ASP A 593 0.04 -2.56 -27.51
C ASP A 593 -0.18 -4.05 -27.19
N GLU A 594 0.58 -4.58 -26.23
CA GLU A 594 0.41 -5.95 -25.74
C GLU A 594 -0.97 -6.18 -25.11
N ILE A 595 -1.68 -5.09 -24.76
CA ILE A 595 -3.04 -5.10 -24.26
C ILE A 595 -4.00 -4.57 -25.32
N LYS A 596 -5.17 -5.20 -25.44
CA LYS A 596 -6.32 -4.68 -26.18
C LYS A 596 -7.57 -4.61 -25.31
N VAL A 597 -8.57 -3.92 -25.84
CA VAL A 597 -9.95 -3.99 -25.36
C VAL A 597 -10.71 -5.09 -26.11
N ALA A 598 -11.72 -5.67 -25.48
CA ALA A 598 -12.58 -6.68 -26.10
C ALA A 598 -14.05 -6.49 -25.69
N LEU A 599 -14.95 -7.12 -26.44
CA LEU A 599 -16.38 -7.17 -26.13
C LEU A 599 -16.85 -8.62 -26.12
N ILE A 600 -17.63 -9.00 -25.11
CA ILE A 600 -18.37 -10.27 -25.07
C ILE A 600 -19.86 -9.97 -24.86
N PHE A 601 -20.73 -10.86 -25.34
CA PHE A 601 -22.17 -10.66 -25.24
C PHE A 601 -22.93 -11.98 -25.17
N LYS A 602 -24.17 -11.94 -24.70
CA LYS A 602 -25.09 -13.07 -24.69
C LYS A 602 -25.90 -13.12 -25.99
N PRO A 603 -25.67 -14.08 -26.91
CA PRO A 603 -26.41 -14.15 -28.18
C PRO A 603 -27.91 -14.41 -28.01
N GLY A 604 -28.33 -14.96 -26.87
CA GLY A 604 -29.73 -15.15 -26.53
C GLY A 604 -30.45 -13.88 -26.05
N LYS A 605 -29.74 -12.76 -25.91
CA LYS A 605 -30.26 -11.49 -25.39
C LYS A 605 -30.18 -10.36 -26.40
N VAL A 606 -29.06 -10.26 -27.10
CA VAL A 606 -28.85 -9.27 -28.15
C VAL A 606 -28.16 -9.90 -29.36
N SER A 607 -28.41 -9.35 -30.52
CA SER A 607 -27.72 -9.70 -31.77
C SER A 607 -26.79 -8.57 -32.22
N ARG A 608 -25.71 -8.91 -32.91
CA ARG A 608 -24.78 -7.90 -33.47
C ARG A 608 -25.37 -7.28 -34.72
N ALA A 609 -25.38 -5.95 -34.80
CA ALA A 609 -25.74 -5.18 -35.98
C ALA A 609 -24.48 -4.76 -36.74
N GLY A 610 -24.15 -5.48 -37.82
CA GLY A 610 -22.94 -5.22 -38.62
C GLY A 610 -21.64 -5.71 -37.96
N ALA A 611 -20.51 -5.39 -38.59
CA ALA A 611 -19.18 -5.70 -38.07
C ALA A 611 -18.79 -4.75 -36.92
N SER A 612 -17.86 -5.19 -36.07
CA SER A 612 -17.23 -4.31 -35.08
C SER A 612 -16.35 -3.26 -35.77
N LEU A 613 -16.23 -2.09 -35.14
CA LEU A 613 -15.49 -0.95 -35.64
C LEU A 613 -14.46 -0.50 -34.59
N SER A 614 -13.44 0.26 -35.01
CA SER A 614 -12.46 0.83 -34.10
C SER A 614 -12.09 2.26 -34.48
N ASP A 615 -11.75 3.06 -33.47
CA ASP A 615 -11.14 4.37 -33.68
C ASP A 615 -9.65 4.21 -34.02
N THR A 616 -9.34 4.29 -35.32
CA THR A 616 -7.97 4.13 -35.84
C THR A 616 -7.11 5.39 -35.70
N ALA A 617 -7.54 6.42 -34.96
CA ALA A 617 -6.72 7.59 -34.73
C ALA A 617 -5.38 7.20 -34.06
N ALA A 618 -4.27 7.69 -34.60
CA ALA A 618 -2.92 7.32 -34.18
C ALA A 618 -2.59 7.65 -32.71
N ILE A 619 -3.44 8.45 -32.05
CA ILE A 619 -3.31 8.78 -30.62
C ILE A 619 -3.66 7.59 -29.71
N HIS A 620 -4.36 6.58 -30.23
CA HIS A 620 -4.75 5.40 -29.47
C HIS A 620 -3.76 4.23 -29.68
N ASN A 621 -2.95 3.95 -28.65
CA ASN A 621 -2.14 2.73 -28.62
C ASN A 621 -3.02 1.48 -28.42
N ARG A 622 -4.14 1.66 -27.70
CA ARG A 622 -5.22 0.70 -27.45
C ARG A 622 -6.49 1.28 -28.07
N PRO A 623 -6.72 1.11 -29.38
CA PRO A 623 -7.85 1.71 -30.07
C PRO A 623 -9.19 1.34 -29.43
N PRO A 624 -10.09 2.32 -29.21
CA PRO A 624 -11.48 2.06 -28.85
C PRO A 624 -12.14 1.03 -29.77
N LEU A 625 -12.94 0.11 -29.20
CA LEU A 625 -13.68 -0.93 -29.93
C LEU A 625 -15.18 -0.69 -29.82
N ALA A 626 -15.88 -0.65 -30.94
CA ALA A 626 -17.33 -0.45 -31.00
C ALA A 626 -18.08 -1.64 -31.60
N GLN A 627 -19.25 -1.95 -31.06
CA GLN A 627 -20.22 -2.87 -31.65
C GLN A 627 -21.64 -2.34 -31.45
N ALA A 628 -22.37 -2.21 -32.54
CA ALA A 628 -23.81 -1.98 -32.49
C ALA A 628 -24.54 -3.30 -32.21
N PHE A 629 -25.53 -3.25 -31.32
CA PHE A 629 -26.38 -4.38 -30.97
C PHE A 629 -27.84 -4.07 -31.33
N THR A 630 -28.62 -5.13 -31.52
CA THR A 630 -30.08 -5.05 -31.71
C THR A 630 -30.75 -5.96 -30.69
N ALA A 631 -31.65 -5.38 -29.90
CA ALA A 631 -32.52 -6.09 -28.98
C ALA A 631 -33.63 -6.84 -29.75
N PRO A 632 -34.34 -7.80 -29.11
CA PRO A 632 -35.39 -8.58 -29.79
C PRO A 632 -36.52 -7.73 -30.37
N ASN A 633 -36.76 -6.53 -29.82
CA ASN A 633 -37.74 -5.56 -30.31
C ASN A 633 -37.27 -4.67 -31.46
N GLY A 634 -36.04 -4.89 -31.95
CA GLY A 634 -35.46 -4.15 -33.05
C GLY A 634 -34.83 -2.81 -32.65
N GLU A 635 -34.95 -2.39 -31.38
CA GLU A 635 -34.23 -1.23 -30.85
C GLU A 635 -32.72 -1.51 -30.84
N ARG A 636 -31.93 -0.46 -31.04
CA ARG A 636 -30.48 -0.55 -31.22
C ARG A 636 -29.76 0.34 -30.24
N PHE A 637 -28.50 -0.01 -30.01
CA PHE A 637 -27.56 0.81 -29.27
C PHE A 637 -26.14 0.37 -29.65
N THR A 638 -25.18 1.26 -29.53
CA THR A 638 -23.75 0.99 -29.79
C THR A 638 -22.96 1.07 -28.51
N VAL A 639 -22.18 0.04 -28.19
CA VAL A 639 -21.23 0.06 -27.06
C VAL A 639 -19.83 0.34 -27.60
N VAL A 640 -19.12 1.28 -26.98
CA VAL A 640 -17.72 1.63 -27.27
C VAL A 640 -16.87 1.36 -26.02
N VAL A 641 -15.91 0.45 -26.11
CA VAL A 641 -14.98 0.10 -25.02
C VAL A 641 -13.67 0.83 -25.20
N ASN A 642 -13.16 1.42 -24.12
CA ASN A 642 -12.00 2.31 -24.14
C ASN A 642 -10.97 1.89 -23.10
N HIS A 643 -9.70 2.18 -23.40
CA HIS A 643 -8.60 2.09 -22.45
C HIS A 643 -7.57 3.17 -22.74
N PHE A 644 -7.69 4.32 -22.07
CA PHE A 644 -6.83 5.48 -22.31
C PHE A 644 -5.44 5.31 -21.70
N LYS A 645 -4.52 6.22 -22.07
CA LYS A 645 -3.16 6.22 -21.56
C LYS A 645 -3.15 6.37 -20.03
N SER A 646 -2.47 5.45 -19.34
CA SER A 646 -2.37 5.51 -17.87
C SER A 646 -1.65 6.76 -17.35
N LYS A 647 -2.05 7.21 -16.16
CA LYS A 647 -1.52 8.39 -15.42
C LYS A 647 -0.07 8.27 -14.93
N GLY A 648 0.54 7.08 -14.99
CA GLY A 648 1.89 6.85 -14.48
C GLY A 648 2.98 7.48 -15.35
N CYS A 649 3.94 8.14 -14.72
CA CYS A 649 5.08 8.83 -15.31
C CYS A 649 6.23 7.87 -15.67
N GLY A 650 7.07 8.24 -16.64
CA GLY A 650 8.23 7.46 -17.09
C GLY A 650 9.04 8.14 -18.17
N ASP A 651 8.47 8.27 -19.39
CA ASP A 651 9.04 9.00 -20.52
C ASP A 651 8.20 10.22 -20.91
N ASP A 652 7.46 10.75 -19.93
CA ASP A 652 6.67 11.97 -20.05
C ASP A 652 7.56 13.20 -20.23
N GLY A 653 7.25 14.00 -21.24
CA GLY A 653 7.98 15.22 -21.57
C GLY A 653 7.08 16.22 -22.29
N GLY A 654 7.44 17.50 -22.22
CA GLY A 654 6.60 18.56 -22.78
C GLY A 654 5.21 18.58 -22.14
N ALA A 655 4.15 18.55 -22.95
CA ALA A 655 2.76 18.60 -22.48
C ALA A 655 2.29 17.33 -21.75
N ASP A 656 3.01 16.21 -21.90
CA ASP A 656 2.68 14.96 -21.20
C ASP A 656 3.31 14.88 -19.79
N ALA A 657 4.21 15.80 -19.43
CA ALA A 657 4.77 15.88 -18.08
C ALA A 657 3.68 16.16 -17.03
N ASP A 658 3.89 15.73 -15.79
CA ASP A 658 2.99 16.10 -14.70
C ASP A 658 2.97 17.62 -14.51
N GLN A 659 1.78 18.21 -14.59
CA GLN A 659 1.58 19.65 -14.39
C GLN A 659 1.36 19.99 -12.90
N ASN A 660 1.37 18.99 -12.01
CA ASN A 660 1.12 19.11 -10.58
C ASN A 660 -0.24 19.74 -10.24
N ASP A 661 -1.24 19.48 -11.08
CA ASP A 661 -2.62 19.95 -10.96
C ASP A 661 -3.59 18.87 -10.46
N GLY A 662 -3.05 17.71 -10.06
CA GLY A 662 -3.79 16.54 -9.58
C GLY A 662 -4.13 15.53 -10.67
N GLN A 663 -3.86 15.83 -11.95
CA GLN A 663 -4.23 14.94 -13.06
C GLN A 663 -3.16 13.90 -13.38
N GLY A 664 -1.93 14.10 -12.92
CA GLY A 664 -0.79 13.21 -13.22
C GLY A 664 -0.36 13.26 -14.68
N CYS A 665 0.66 12.46 -15.01
CA CYS A 665 1.26 12.44 -16.34
C CYS A 665 0.29 12.05 -17.48
N TYR A 666 0.64 12.43 -18.71
CA TYR A 666 -0.07 12.17 -19.95
C TYR A 666 -1.50 12.71 -20.00
N ASN A 667 -1.83 13.76 -19.22
CA ASN A 667 -3.16 14.39 -19.31
C ASN A 667 -3.42 14.96 -20.71
N ALA A 668 -2.45 15.66 -21.31
CA ALA A 668 -2.58 16.19 -22.67
C ALA A 668 -2.88 15.10 -23.70
N ARG A 669 -2.18 13.95 -23.64
CA ARG A 669 -2.50 12.79 -24.47
C ARG A 669 -3.89 12.22 -24.19
N ARG A 670 -4.34 12.10 -22.93
CA ARG A 670 -5.70 11.65 -22.60
C ARG A 670 -6.77 12.59 -23.16
N VAL A 671 -6.55 13.91 -23.12
CA VAL A 671 -7.42 14.90 -23.76
C VAL A 671 -7.47 14.70 -25.28
N ALA A 672 -6.32 14.48 -25.93
CA ALA A 672 -6.30 14.18 -27.37
C ALA A 672 -7.01 12.86 -27.72
N GLN A 673 -6.96 11.85 -26.83
CA GLN A 673 -7.73 10.61 -26.96
C GLN A 673 -9.24 10.86 -26.81
N ALA A 674 -9.68 11.70 -25.87
CA ALA A 674 -11.08 12.12 -25.74
C ALA A 674 -11.59 12.83 -27.00
N GLN A 675 -10.76 13.71 -27.58
CA GLN A 675 -11.10 14.45 -28.79
C GLN A 675 -11.20 13.57 -30.05
N ALA A 676 -10.40 12.51 -30.15
CA ALA A 676 -10.56 11.51 -31.20
C ALA A 676 -11.85 10.70 -30.99
N LEU A 677 -12.07 10.23 -29.75
CA LEU A 677 -13.23 9.45 -29.38
C LEU A 677 -14.57 10.15 -29.67
N ARG A 678 -14.71 11.45 -29.39
CA ARG A 678 -15.94 12.20 -29.74
C ARG A 678 -16.21 12.22 -31.26
N GLY A 679 -15.14 12.30 -32.07
CA GLY A 679 -15.24 12.22 -33.53
C GLY A 679 -15.69 10.83 -33.97
N PHE A 680 -15.15 9.79 -33.34
CA PHE A 680 -15.56 8.40 -33.58
C PHE A 680 -17.01 8.15 -33.18
N VAL A 681 -17.46 8.61 -32.01
CA VAL A 681 -18.88 8.54 -31.58
C VAL A 681 -19.80 9.18 -32.62
N THR A 682 -19.46 10.38 -33.10
CA THR A 682 -20.24 11.04 -34.15
C THR A 682 -20.30 10.21 -35.44
N GLY A 683 -19.17 9.61 -35.84
CA GLY A 683 -19.10 8.71 -37.00
C GLY A 683 -19.91 7.41 -36.82
N LEU A 684 -19.95 6.86 -35.61
CA LEU A 684 -20.76 5.69 -35.28
C LEU A 684 -22.25 6.00 -35.41
N GLN A 685 -22.70 7.14 -34.88
CA GLN A 685 -24.11 7.54 -34.99
C GLN A 685 -24.54 7.66 -36.46
N ALA A 686 -23.67 8.22 -37.31
CA ALA A 686 -23.93 8.34 -38.74
C ALA A 686 -23.91 6.98 -39.48
N SER A 687 -22.95 6.11 -39.17
CA SER A 687 -22.73 4.86 -39.91
C SER A 687 -23.65 3.71 -39.48
N THR A 688 -24.07 3.68 -38.22
CA THR A 688 -24.99 2.66 -37.68
C THR A 688 -26.46 3.03 -37.93
N GLY A 689 -26.73 4.32 -38.16
CA GLY A 689 -28.08 4.86 -38.31
C GLY A 689 -28.85 4.93 -36.98
N ASP A 690 -28.14 4.86 -35.85
CA ASP A 690 -28.68 4.84 -34.50
C ASP A 690 -27.93 5.87 -33.63
N ALA A 691 -28.66 6.71 -32.89
CA ALA A 691 -28.05 7.80 -32.12
C ALA A 691 -27.51 7.33 -30.75
N ASP A 692 -27.87 6.13 -30.32
CA ASP A 692 -27.66 5.65 -28.97
C ASP A 692 -26.27 5.03 -28.84
N VAL A 693 -25.38 5.75 -28.16
CA VAL A 693 -23.99 5.33 -27.97
C VAL A 693 -23.68 5.34 -26.47
N LEU A 694 -23.17 4.21 -25.99
CA LEU A 694 -22.65 4.02 -24.65
C LEU A 694 -21.13 3.87 -24.72
N VAL A 695 -20.42 4.83 -24.15
CA VAL A 695 -18.97 4.83 -24.00
C VAL A 695 -18.65 4.28 -22.62
N ILE A 696 -17.93 3.17 -22.57
CA ILE A 696 -17.51 2.52 -21.32
C ILE A 696 -16.00 2.26 -21.30
N GLY A 697 -15.46 2.07 -20.10
CA GLY A 697 -14.10 1.56 -19.90
C GLY A 697 -13.23 2.44 -19.03
N ASP A 698 -11.96 2.04 -18.94
CA ASP A 698 -10.95 2.72 -18.14
C ASP A 698 -10.38 3.90 -18.93
N LEU A 699 -10.91 5.10 -18.65
CA LEU A 699 -10.44 6.34 -19.27
C LEU A 699 -9.21 6.92 -18.57
N ASN A 700 -8.72 6.26 -17.51
CA ASN A 700 -7.56 6.66 -16.72
C ASN A 700 -7.62 8.14 -16.31
N ALA A 701 -8.83 8.64 -16.02
CA ALA A 701 -9.07 10.01 -15.60
C ALA A 701 -10.24 10.06 -14.61
N TYR A 702 -10.12 10.87 -13.56
CA TYR A 702 -11.17 11.04 -12.56
C TYR A 702 -12.30 11.97 -13.07
N GLY A 703 -13.47 11.92 -12.43
CA GLY A 703 -14.73 12.50 -12.93
C GLY A 703 -14.71 13.96 -13.37
N GLN A 704 -13.83 14.81 -12.84
CA GLN A 704 -13.71 16.23 -13.21
C GLN A 704 -12.43 16.57 -13.98
N GLU A 705 -11.61 15.57 -14.32
CA GLU A 705 -10.40 15.76 -15.11
C GLU A 705 -10.72 16.13 -16.57
N ASP A 706 -9.77 16.80 -17.21
CA ASP A 706 -9.94 17.40 -18.53
C ASP A 706 -10.47 16.46 -19.63
N PRO A 707 -10.03 15.19 -19.76
CA PRO A 707 -10.60 14.30 -20.78
C PRO A 707 -12.08 13.98 -20.54
N ILE A 708 -12.52 13.84 -19.28
CA ILE A 708 -13.94 13.60 -18.95
C ILE A 708 -14.74 14.87 -19.18
N HIS A 709 -14.18 16.02 -18.81
CA HIS A 709 -14.79 17.31 -19.09
C HIS A 709 -14.93 17.59 -20.61
N ASP A 710 -13.94 17.23 -21.43
CA ASP A 710 -14.01 17.35 -22.89
C ASP A 710 -15.17 16.51 -23.45
N LEU A 711 -15.29 15.24 -23.04
CA LEU A 711 -16.37 14.37 -23.48
C LEU A 711 -17.75 14.88 -23.04
N THR A 712 -17.89 15.28 -21.79
CA THR A 712 -19.17 15.71 -21.22
C THR A 712 -19.64 17.07 -21.74
N SER A 713 -18.71 17.98 -22.02
CA SER A 713 -19.02 19.26 -22.68
C SER A 713 -19.43 19.13 -24.15
N HIS A 714 -19.27 17.93 -24.75
CA HIS A 714 -19.56 17.66 -26.15
C HIS A 714 -20.63 16.58 -26.37
N GLY A 715 -21.61 16.49 -25.46
CA GLY A 715 -22.85 15.74 -25.70
C GLY A 715 -22.85 14.30 -25.21
N LEU A 716 -21.88 13.91 -24.39
CA LEU A 716 -21.96 12.71 -23.55
C LEU A 716 -22.36 13.09 -22.13
N ASN A 717 -23.15 12.25 -21.46
CA ASN A 717 -23.55 12.43 -20.06
C ASN A 717 -22.83 11.41 -19.18
N ASP A 718 -22.26 11.87 -18.08
CA ASP A 718 -21.66 10.99 -17.06
C ASP A 718 -22.75 10.30 -16.24
N LEU A 719 -22.95 9.01 -16.51
CA LEU A 719 -23.97 8.21 -15.86
C LEU A 719 -23.60 7.85 -14.41
N ILE A 720 -22.31 7.86 -14.06
CA ILE A 720 -21.88 7.59 -12.68
C ILE A 720 -22.27 8.79 -11.82
N ALA A 721 -21.85 9.99 -12.22
CA ALA A 721 -22.19 11.21 -11.51
C ALA A 721 -23.71 11.43 -11.43
N GLN A 722 -24.45 11.07 -12.49
CA GLN A 722 -25.91 11.23 -12.55
C GLN A 722 -26.67 10.30 -11.59
N PHE A 723 -26.28 9.03 -11.47
CA PHE A 723 -27.04 8.03 -10.71
C PHE A 723 -26.46 7.75 -9.31
N ASN A 724 -25.15 7.88 -9.13
CA ASN A 724 -24.44 7.51 -7.90
C ASN A 724 -23.81 8.74 -7.19
N GLY A 725 -23.66 9.85 -7.91
CA GLY A 725 -23.02 11.08 -7.42
C GLY A 725 -21.51 11.11 -7.64
N GLY A 726 -20.92 12.31 -7.60
CA GLY A 726 -19.50 12.53 -7.90
C GLY A 726 -18.49 11.98 -6.88
N ALA A 727 -18.95 11.32 -5.81
CA ALA A 727 -18.10 10.68 -4.81
C ALA A 727 -17.99 9.15 -4.98
N ASP A 728 -18.66 8.58 -6.00
CA ASP A 728 -18.53 7.16 -6.34
C ASP A 728 -17.08 6.82 -6.74
N TYR A 729 -16.73 5.54 -6.80
CA TYR A 729 -15.37 5.10 -7.06
C TYR A 729 -15.26 3.73 -7.72
N SER A 730 -14.16 3.51 -8.44
CA SER A 730 -13.79 2.23 -9.02
C SER A 730 -12.35 1.83 -8.71
N TYR A 731 -11.58 2.75 -8.11
CA TYR A 731 -10.15 2.62 -7.88
C TYR A 731 -9.73 3.40 -6.63
N VAL A 732 -8.77 2.87 -5.88
CA VAL A 732 -8.16 3.51 -4.70
C VAL A 732 -6.67 3.64 -4.93
N PHE A 733 -6.14 4.84 -4.75
CA PHE A 733 -4.72 5.14 -4.93
C PHE A 733 -4.20 6.10 -3.87
N ASP A 734 -3.12 5.72 -3.20
CA ASP A 734 -2.50 6.48 -2.10
C ASP A 734 -3.52 6.93 -1.03
N GLY A 735 -4.49 6.06 -0.72
CA GLY A 735 -5.54 6.32 0.28
C GLY A 735 -6.75 7.10 -0.23
N GLU A 736 -6.76 7.59 -1.47
CA GLU A 736 -7.86 8.36 -2.05
C GLU A 736 -8.67 7.52 -3.04
N ALA A 737 -10.00 7.56 -2.93
CA ALA A 737 -10.93 6.85 -3.81
C ALA A 737 -11.47 7.77 -4.92
N GLY A 738 -11.67 7.20 -6.11
CA GLY A 738 -12.36 7.85 -7.23
C GLY A 738 -12.65 6.86 -8.36
N TYR A 739 -13.39 7.27 -9.40
CA TYR A 739 -13.69 6.40 -10.53
C TYR A 739 -12.82 6.72 -11.74
N LEU A 740 -12.15 5.67 -12.25
CA LEU A 740 -11.42 5.69 -13.53
C LEU A 740 -12.16 4.89 -14.61
N ASP A 741 -13.08 4.02 -14.19
CA ASP A 741 -13.95 3.24 -15.06
C ASP A 741 -15.25 4.00 -15.25
N HIS A 742 -15.51 4.41 -16.50
CA HIS A 742 -16.62 5.30 -16.81
C HIS A 742 -17.76 4.59 -17.51
N ALA A 743 -18.95 5.16 -17.38
CA ALA A 743 -20.08 4.94 -18.26
C ALA A 743 -20.63 6.30 -18.69
N LEU A 744 -20.42 6.65 -19.96
CA LEU A 744 -20.90 7.89 -20.56
C LEU A 744 -21.90 7.57 -21.68
N ALA A 745 -23.05 8.23 -21.72
CA ALA A 745 -24.06 7.99 -22.75
C ALA A 745 -24.28 9.20 -23.65
N SER A 746 -24.60 8.97 -24.91
CA SER A 746 -25.16 10.02 -25.78
C SER A 746 -26.45 10.58 -25.18
N VAL A 747 -26.77 11.83 -25.54
CA VAL A 747 -28.01 12.49 -25.11
C VAL A 747 -29.27 11.65 -25.40
N SER A 748 -29.29 10.92 -26.51
CA SER A 748 -30.45 10.09 -26.90
C SER A 748 -30.57 8.79 -26.10
N LEU A 749 -29.44 8.20 -25.65
CA LEU A 749 -29.44 6.99 -24.85
C LEU A 749 -29.71 7.27 -23.37
N THR A 750 -29.32 8.45 -22.87
CA THR A 750 -29.42 8.81 -21.44
C THR A 750 -30.82 8.59 -20.84
N PRO A 751 -31.94 8.97 -21.49
CA PRO A 751 -33.30 8.70 -20.97
C PRO A 751 -33.70 7.23 -20.92
N GLN A 752 -32.94 6.35 -21.57
CA GLN A 752 -33.15 4.91 -21.61
C GLN A 752 -32.33 4.18 -20.54
N VAL A 753 -31.43 4.89 -19.84
CA VAL A 753 -30.65 4.32 -18.73
C VAL A 753 -31.51 4.31 -17.46
N THR A 754 -31.61 3.15 -16.82
CA THR A 754 -32.38 2.97 -15.57
C THR A 754 -31.55 3.09 -14.31
N GLY A 755 -30.24 2.88 -14.41
CA GLY A 755 -29.31 2.99 -13.29
C GLY A 755 -27.90 2.58 -13.67
N THR A 756 -26.95 2.95 -12.81
CA THR A 756 -25.56 2.48 -12.84
C THR A 756 -25.14 2.01 -11.46
N ALA A 757 -24.12 1.16 -11.38
CA ALA A 757 -23.52 0.74 -10.13
C ALA A 757 -22.09 0.25 -10.35
N HIS A 758 -21.13 0.74 -9.56
CA HIS A 758 -19.86 0.05 -9.36
C HIS A 758 -20.08 -1.12 -8.40
N TRP A 759 -19.54 -2.29 -8.73
CA TRP A 759 -19.52 -3.41 -7.80
C TRP A 759 -18.17 -3.46 -7.10
N HIS A 760 -18.13 -3.00 -5.85
CA HIS A 760 -16.89 -2.89 -5.08
C HIS A 760 -16.33 -4.25 -4.64
N ILE A 761 -15.73 -4.97 -5.59
CA ILE A 761 -15.10 -6.28 -5.37
C ILE A 761 -13.57 -6.20 -5.42
N ASN A 762 -12.99 -5.09 -5.85
CA ASN A 762 -11.57 -4.98 -6.17
C ASN A 762 -10.89 -3.80 -5.45
N ALA A 763 -11.42 -2.58 -5.59
CA ALA A 763 -10.79 -1.36 -5.08
C ALA A 763 -10.63 -1.38 -3.54
N ASP A 764 -11.56 -2.06 -2.87
CA ASP A 764 -11.59 -2.16 -1.40
C ASP A 764 -10.78 -3.31 -0.83
N GLU A 765 -10.25 -4.21 -1.65
CA GLU A 765 -9.63 -5.45 -1.18
C GLU A 765 -8.10 -5.35 -1.10
N PRO A 766 -7.49 -5.92 -0.05
CA PRO A 766 -6.04 -5.88 0.10
C PRO A 766 -5.35 -6.74 -0.96
N PHE A 767 -4.16 -6.32 -1.38
CA PHE A 767 -3.37 -7.04 -2.38
C PHE A 767 -3.07 -8.49 -1.98
N VAL A 768 -2.95 -8.78 -0.67
CA VAL A 768 -2.56 -10.11 -0.16
C VAL A 768 -3.54 -11.24 -0.52
N ILE A 769 -4.80 -10.94 -0.89
CA ILE A 769 -5.80 -11.95 -1.27
C ILE A 769 -5.94 -12.19 -2.78
N ASP A 770 -5.09 -11.54 -3.57
CA ASP A 770 -5.08 -11.63 -5.03
C ASP A 770 -4.65 -13.01 -5.55
N TYR A 771 -4.46 -13.11 -6.87
CA TYR A 771 -4.09 -14.37 -7.52
C TYR A 771 -2.59 -14.73 -7.39
N ASN A 772 -1.73 -13.81 -6.97
CA ASN A 772 -0.29 -14.01 -6.93
C ASN A 772 0.14 -14.99 -5.82
N THR A 773 1.21 -15.74 -6.08
CA THR A 773 1.78 -16.72 -5.15
C THR A 773 3.02 -16.19 -4.43
N GLU A 774 3.65 -15.13 -4.97
CA GLU A 774 4.83 -14.54 -4.37
C GLU A 774 4.53 -13.97 -2.98
N PHE A 775 5.54 -14.04 -2.11
CA PHE A 775 5.48 -13.49 -0.74
C PHE A 775 4.41 -14.09 0.17
N LYS A 776 3.95 -15.31 -0.14
CA LYS A 776 2.98 -16.09 0.64
C LYS A 776 3.48 -17.53 0.80
N GLN A 777 3.00 -18.27 1.82
CA GLN A 777 3.28 -19.70 1.92
C GLN A 777 2.55 -20.49 0.82
N PRO A 778 3.13 -21.59 0.29
CA PRO A 778 4.43 -22.16 0.64
C PRO A 778 5.62 -21.56 -0.13
N ALA A 779 5.41 -20.63 -1.07
CA ALA A 779 6.48 -20.05 -1.87
C ALA A 779 7.53 -19.27 -1.04
N CYS A 780 7.09 -18.67 0.06
CA CYS A 780 7.94 -18.02 1.07
C CYS A 780 7.67 -18.63 2.46
N ALA A 781 8.61 -19.40 3.01
CA ALA A 781 8.42 -20.11 4.28
C ALA A 781 8.28 -19.19 5.51
N ALA A 782 8.80 -17.96 5.47
CA ALA A 782 8.69 -17.00 6.57
C ALA A 782 7.45 -16.10 6.47
N CYS A 783 6.81 -16.04 5.31
CA CYS A 783 5.70 -15.14 5.04
C CYS A 783 4.37 -15.68 5.59
N GLY A 784 3.33 -14.84 5.60
CA GLY A 784 1.96 -15.24 5.92
C GLY A 784 1.39 -16.32 4.98
N PRO A 785 0.29 -16.98 5.35
CA PRO A 785 -0.37 -17.99 4.52
C PRO A 785 -0.92 -17.39 3.22
N ASP A 786 -1.17 -18.24 2.22
CA ASP A 786 -1.88 -17.84 0.99
C ASP A 786 -3.38 -17.68 1.29
N TYR A 787 -3.85 -16.44 1.29
CA TYR A 787 -5.26 -16.09 1.57
C TYR A 787 -6.16 -16.14 0.32
N TYR A 788 -5.68 -16.75 -0.77
CA TYR A 788 -6.45 -16.91 -1.99
C TYR A 788 -7.82 -17.55 -1.78
N SER A 789 -8.81 -16.99 -2.47
CA SER A 789 -10.08 -17.65 -2.72
C SER A 789 -10.50 -17.45 -4.17
N ALA A 790 -11.20 -18.43 -4.74
CA ALA A 790 -11.68 -18.39 -6.13
C ALA A 790 -12.93 -17.51 -6.33
N GLY A 791 -13.31 -16.69 -5.33
CA GLY A 791 -14.43 -15.75 -5.43
C GLY A 791 -14.09 -14.50 -6.25
N PRO A 792 -15.07 -13.61 -6.50
CA PRO A 792 -14.91 -12.44 -7.36
C PRO A 792 -13.97 -11.37 -6.77
N TYR A 793 -13.75 -11.37 -5.45
CA TYR A 793 -13.01 -10.34 -4.75
C TYR A 793 -11.53 -10.33 -5.11
N ARG A 794 -10.97 -9.14 -5.36
CA ARG A 794 -9.60 -8.93 -5.85
C ARG A 794 -9.30 -9.77 -7.09
N SER A 795 -10.26 -9.84 -8.01
CA SER A 795 -10.08 -10.36 -9.37
C SER A 795 -9.32 -9.36 -10.26
N SER A 796 -9.38 -8.08 -9.90
CA SER A 796 -8.70 -6.96 -10.51
C SER A 796 -8.30 -5.94 -9.44
N ASP A 797 -7.68 -4.83 -9.86
CA ASP A 797 -7.51 -3.61 -9.08
C ASP A 797 -8.58 -2.55 -9.36
N HIS A 798 -9.43 -2.78 -10.36
CA HIS A 798 -10.55 -1.91 -10.74
C HIS A 798 -11.90 -2.58 -10.47
N ASP A 799 -12.87 -1.85 -9.92
CA ASP A 799 -14.25 -2.33 -9.79
C ASP A 799 -14.98 -2.29 -11.14
N PRO A 800 -15.76 -3.32 -11.51
CA PRO A 800 -16.60 -3.26 -12.69
C PRO A 800 -17.78 -2.30 -12.49
N VAL A 801 -18.13 -1.57 -13.55
CA VAL A 801 -19.37 -0.78 -13.65
C VAL A 801 -20.45 -1.58 -14.37
N VAL A 802 -21.68 -1.51 -13.87
CA VAL A 802 -22.89 -2.08 -14.47
C VAL A 802 -23.88 -0.98 -14.81
N ILE A 803 -24.53 -1.10 -15.96
CA ILE A 803 -25.48 -0.13 -16.53
C ILE A 803 -26.75 -0.88 -16.93
N GLY A 804 -27.90 -0.39 -16.48
CA GLY A 804 -29.21 -0.88 -16.90
C GLY A 804 -29.75 -0.04 -18.05
N LEU A 805 -30.13 -0.68 -19.16
CA LEU A 805 -30.79 -0.06 -20.29
C LEU A 805 -32.23 -0.59 -20.40
N ASN A 806 -33.19 0.30 -20.62
CA ASN A 806 -34.58 -0.02 -20.86
C ASN A 806 -34.97 0.35 -22.30
N LEU A 807 -34.69 -0.58 -23.21
CA LEU A 807 -34.91 -0.41 -24.64
C LEU A 807 -36.33 -0.86 -24.98
N VAL A 808 -37.23 0.09 -25.27
CA VAL A 808 -38.65 -0.21 -25.53
C VAL A 808 -39.07 0.26 -26.91
N LYS A 809 -39.74 -0.61 -27.68
CA LYS A 809 -40.30 -0.21 -28.97
C LYS A 809 -41.61 0.51 -28.78
N ARG A 810 -41.73 1.72 -29.30
CA ARG A 810 -43.01 2.44 -29.29
C ARG A 810 -43.79 2.17 -30.57
N ILE A 811 -44.99 1.63 -30.44
CA ILE A 811 -45.86 1.24 -31.56
C ILE A 811 -47.21 1.96 -31.41
N ALA A 812 -47.64 2.64 -32.46
CA ALA A 812 -48.94 3.31 -32.51
C ALA A 812 -49.93 2.45 -33.29
N GLY A 813 -51.09 2.15 -32.70
CA GLY A 813 -52.13 1.35 -33.33
C GLY A 813 -52.88 2.03 -34.47
N GLY A 814 -52.76 3.37 -34.60
CA GLY A 814 -53.31 4.15 -35.72
C GLY A 814 -54.85 4.26 -35.75
N GLY A 815 -55.55 3.61 -34.82
CA GLY A 815 -57.00 3.54 -34.72
C GLY A 815 -57.68 2.63 -35.78
N GLY A 816 -59.01 2.59 -35.74
CA GLY A 816 -59.84 1.81 -36.65
C GLY A 816 -59.99 0.34 -36.22
N ARG A 817 -59.81 -0.58 -37.16
CA ARG A 817 -59.93 -2.05 -36.93
C ARG A 817 -58.71 -2.83 -37.41
N ALA A 818 -57.65 -2.13 -37.81
CA ALA A 818 -56.44 -2.77 -38.28
C ALA A 818 -55.76 -3.51 -37.11
N PRO A 819 -55.28 -4.75 -37.32
CA PRO A 819 -54.53 -5.45 -36.29
C PRO A 819 -53.19 -4.74 -36.02
N VAL A 820 -52.78 -4.75 -34.76
CA VAL A 820 -51.51 -4.19 -34.30
C VAL A 820 -50.67 -5.34 -33.78
N ASN A 821 -49.47 -5.50 -34.33
CA ASN A 821 -48.53 -6.52 -33.88
C ASN A 821 -47.30 -5.83 -33.31
N GLY A 822 -46.96 -6.20 -32.09
CA GLY A 822 -45.69 -5.91 -31.47
C GLY A 822 -44.58 -6.81 -31.97
N THR A 823 -43.52 -6.86 -31.19
CA THR A 823 -42.25 -7.48 -31.49
C THR A 823 -41.90 -8.52 -30.43
N PRO A 824 -40.83 -9.33 -30.62
CA PRO A 824 -40.41 -10.30 -29.62
C PRO A 824 -39.72 -9.75 -28.35
N GLY A 825 -39.68 -8.43 -28.13
CA GLY A 825 -39.13 -7.81 -26.91
C GLY A 825 -40.05 -6.73 -26.35
N ASP A 826 -39.65 -6.11 -25.23
CA ASP A 826 -40.49 -5.15 -24.50
C ASP A 826 -40.99 -4.01 -25.40
N ASP A 827 -42.32 -3.91 -25.55
CA ASP A 827 -42.99 -2.89 -26.35
C ASP A 827 -43.88 -1.97 -25.51
N VAL A 828 -44.10 -0.76 -26.03
CA VAL A 828 -45.14 0.18 -25.58
C VAL A 828 -46.11 0.40 -26.75
N ILE A 829 -47.26 -0.25 -26.68
CA ILE A 829 -48.27 -0.26 -27.74
C ILE A 829 -49.42 0.67 -27.35
N THR A 830 -49.54 1.80 -28.03
CA THR A 830 -50.69 2.71 -27.85
C THR A 830 -51.83 2.22 -28.73
N ALA A 831 -52.95 1.79 -28.13
CA ALA A 831 -54.08 1.21 -28.86
C ALA A 831 -54.70 2.24 -29.83
N GLY A 832 -55.29 3.31 -29.29
CA GLY A 832 -56.01 4.33 -30.06
C GLY A 832 -57.51 4.04 -30.20
N GLU A 833 -58.22 4.84 -31.02
CA GLU A 833 -59.67 4.73 -31.17
C GLU A 833 -60.07 3.56 -32.09
N GLY A 834 -61.04 2.74 -31.66
CA GLY A 834 -61.64 1.67 -32.48
C GLY A 834 -61.25 0.26 -32.03
N ALA A 835 -61.98 -0.74 -32.53
CA ALA A 835 -61.84 -2.13 -32.08
C ALA A 835 -60.71 -2.85 -32.83
N GLN A 836 -59.53 -2.97 -32.21
CA GLN A 836 -58.35 -3.59 -32.82
C GLN A 836 -58.05 -4.97 -32.21
N THR A 837 -57.38 -5.81 -32.99
CA THR A 837 -56.75 -7.02 -32.46
C THR A 837 -55.27 -6.71 -32.25
N ILE A 838 -54.83 -6.76 -31.00
CA ILE A 838 -53.48 -6.41 -30.60
C ILE A 838 -52.75 -7.68 -30.17
N THR A 839 -51.53 -7.87 -30.62
CA THR A 839 -50.63 -8.95 -30.20
C THR A 839 -49.35 -8.29 -29.73
N GLY A 840 -48.95 -8.49 -28.47
CA GLY A 840 -47.72 -7.91 -27.92
C GLY A 840 -46.49 -8.62 -28.46
N GLY A 841 -46.50 -9.94 -28.41
CA GLY A 841 -45.35 -10.79 -28.69
C GLY A 841 -44.75 -11.36 -27.41
N ASN A 842 -43.44 -11.61 -27.43
CA ASN A 842 -42.70 -11.95 -26.22
C ASN A 842 -42.17 -10.65 -25.61
N GLY A 843 -41.96 -10.61 -24.31
CA GLY A 843 -41.41 -9.43 -23.64
C GLY A 843 -42.29 -9.03 -22.47
N ARG A 844 -42.00 -7.88 -21.88
CA ARG A 844 -42.88 -7.18 -20.94
C ARG A 844 -43.54 -6.03 -21.69
N ASP A 845 -44.75 -6.26 -22.17
CA ASP A 845 -45.45 -5.31 -23.01
C ASP A 845 -46.36 -4.39 -22.21
N VAL A 846 -46.41 -3.12 -22.61
CA VAL A 846 -47.30 -2.11 -22.03
C VAL A 846 -48.31 -1.66 -23.08
N PHE A 847 -49.58 -1.95 -22.84
CA PHE A 847 -50.68 -1.52 -23.70
C PHE A 847 -51.31 -0.25 -23.14
N VAL A 848 -51.14 0.86 -23.84
CA VAL A 848 -51.49 2.20 -23.36
C VAL A 848 -52.85 2.62 -23.90
N TYR A 849 -53.74 3.02 -22.98
CA TYR A 849 -55.04 3.63 -23.28
C TYR A 849 -55.05 5.06 -22.77
N THR A 850 -55.33 6.00 -23.66
CA THR A 850 -55.12 7.44 -23.43
C THR A 850 -56.41 8.22 -23.32
N GLY A 851 -57.51 7.75 -23.90
CA GLY A 851 -58.77 8.49 -23.94
C GLY A 851 -60.00 7.61 -23.86
N ALA A 852 -61.12 8.19 -23.41
CA ALA A 852 -62.40 7.50 -23.24
C ALA A 852 -63.05 7.03 -24.56
N ARG A 853 -62.41 7.28 -25.71
CA ARG A 853 -62.80 6.74 -27.02
C ARG A 853 -61.96 5.54 -27.46
N ASP A 854 -60.85 5.28 -26.79
CA ASP A 854 -60.03 4.09 -27.01
C ASP A 854 -60.81 2.84 -26.58
N GLY A 855 -60.49 1.69 -27.17
CA GLY A 855 -61.00 0.40 -26.71
C GLY A 855 -61.99 -0.29 -27.64
N LEU A 856 -62.65 -1.31 -27.07
CA LEU A 856 -63.18 -2.49 -27.78
C LEU A 856 -62.08 -3.37 -28.38
N ASP A 857 -60.86 -3.27 -27.85
CA ASP A 857 -59.71 -4.03 -28.32
C ASP A 857 -59.73 -5.47 -27.84
N THR A 858 -59.00 -6.33 -28.54
CA THR A 858 -58.70 -7.69 -28.12
C THR A 858 -57.19 -7.90 -28.11
N ILE A 859 -56.60 -8.03 -26.92
CA ILE A 859 -55.20 -8.42 -26.78
C ILE A 859 -55.13 -9.95 -26.80
N THR A 860 -54.31 -10.51 -27.68
CA THR A 860 -54.35 -11.95 -27.99
C THR A 860 -53.45 -12.83 -27.13
N ASP A 861 -52.47 -12.24 -26.46
CA ASP A 861 -51.35 -12.93 -25.80
C ASP A 861 -50.93 -12.29 -24.45
N PHE A 862 -51.79 -11.48 -23.85
CA PHE A 862 -51.51 -10.84 -22.55
C PHE A 862 -51.12 -11.86 -21.48
N THR A 863 -49.95 -11.67 -20.88
CA THR A 863 -49.38 -12.53 -19.84
C THR A 863 -49.41 -11.81 -18.48
N PRO A 864 -50.35 -12.13 -17.58
CA PRO A 864 -50.46 -11.46 -16.28
C PRO A 864 -49.18 -11.57 -15.45
N GLY A 865 -48.75 -10.45 -14.87
CA GLY A 865 -47.50 -10.34 -14.10
C GLY A 865 -46.26 -10.05 -14.94
N THR A 866 -46.35 -10.18 -16.27
CA THR A 866 -45.31 -9.78 -17.22
C THR A 866 -45.74 -8.52 -17.96
N ASP A 867 -46.92 -8.56 -18.58
CA ASP A 867 -47.49 -7.46 -19.34
C ASP A 867 -48.36 -6.55 -18.46
N ARG A 868 -48.58 -5.31 -18.93
CA ARG A 868 -49.41 -4.34 -18.23
C ARG A 868 -50.30 -3.55 -19.17
N LEU A 869 -51.46 -3.15 -18.66
CA LEU A 869 -52.26 -2.08 -19.23
C LEU A 869 -51.89 -0.78 -18.51
N ASP A 870 -51.54 0.26 -19.26
CA ASP A 870 -51.41 1.62 -18.73
C ASP A 870 -52.69 2.41 -19.01
N LEU A 871 -53.42 2.68 -17.93
CA LEU A 871 -54.71 3.37 -17.95
C LEU A 871 -54.64 4.77 -17.33
N GLN A 872 -53.45 5.26 -16.97
CA GLN A 872 -53.32 6.50 -16.20
C GLN A 872 -53.88 7.71 -16.94
N ALA A 873 -53.50 7.87 -18.22
CA ALA A 873 -53.99 8.97 -19.06
C ALA A 873 -55.51 8.88 -19.29
N LEU A 874 -56.02 7.67 -19.56
CA LEU A 874 -57.46 7.41 -19.67
C LEU A 874 -58.22 7.83 -18.41
N LEU A 875 -57.77 7.39 -17.23
CA LEU A 875 -58.45 7.67 -15.96
C LEU A 875 -58.35 9.15 -15.58
N ALA A 876 -57.20 9.78 -15.82
CA ALA A 876 -57.04 11.21 -15.65
C ALA A 876 -58.00 12.01 -16.54
N SER A 877 -58.25 11.56 -17.78
CA SER A 877 -59.23 12.20 -18.68
C SER A 877 -60.67 12.15 -18.17
N LEU A 878 -60.96 11.22 -17.23
CA LEU A 878 -62.25 11.08 -16.56
C LEU A 878 -62.28 11.74 -15.18
N GLY A 879 -61.16 12.31 -14.70
CA GLY A 879 -61.05 12.85 -13.35
C GLY A 879 -61.03 11.79 -12.25
N VAL A 880 -60.61 10.56 -12.57
CA VAL A 880 -60.61 9.41 -11.65
C VAL A 880 -59.17 9.11 -11.20
N ALA A 881 -58.95 9.02 -9.90
CA ALA A 881 -57.68 8.55 -9.36
C ALA A 881 -57.52 7.04 -9.62
N PRO A 882 -56.36 6.55 -10.12
CA PRO A 882 -56.14 5.13 -10.42
C PRO A 882 -56.51 4.18 -9.27
N SER A 883 -56.11 4.53 -8.04
CA SER A 883 -56.39 3.75 -6.84
C SER A 883 -57.89 3.60 -6.50
N GLN A 884 -58.75 4.48 -7.04
CA GLN A 884 -60.19 4.45 -6.83
C GLN A 884 -60.95 3.82 -8.00
N ALA A 885 -60.31 3.57 -9.14
CA ALA A 885 -60.98 3.22 -10.38
C ALA A 885 -61.84 1.94 -10.28
N VAL A 886 -61.36 0.92 -9.56
CA VAL A 886 -62.13 -0.31 -9.32
C VAL A 886 -63.20 -0.10 -8.23
N ALA A 887 -62.85 0.52 -7.10
CA ALA A 887 -63.74 0.70 -5.97
C ALA A 887 -64.95 1.60 -6.29
N SER A 888 -64.74 2.63 -7.12
CA SER A 888 -65.79 3.52 -7.62
C SER A 888 -66.59 2.93 -8.80
N GLY A 889 -66.21 1.75 -9.27
CA GLY A 889 -66.90 1.03 -10.35
C GLY A 889 -66.63 1.54 -11.76
N HIS A 890 -65.68 2.46 -11.94
CA HIS A 890 -65.24 2.94 -13.26
C HIS A 890 -64.51 1.86 -14.06
N LEU A 891 -63.83 0.93 -13.39
CA LEU A 891 -63.22 -0.25 -14.02
C LEU A 891 -63.81 -1.53 -13.43
N ARG A 892 -64.16 -2.48 -14.31
CA ARG A 892 -64.70 -3.79 -13.92
C ARG A 892 -64.08 -4.88 -14.77
N LEU A 893 -63.61 -5.96 -14.14
CA LEU A 893 -63.14 -7.17 -14.83
C LEU A 893 -64.28 -8.18 -14.86
N ILE A 894 -64.67 -8.64 -16.05
CA ILE A 894 -65.76 -9.59 -16.24
C ILE A 894 -65.28 -10.73 -17.13
N ASP A 895 -65.34 -11.97 -16.63
CA ASP A 895 -65.08 -13.15 -17.46
C ASP A 895 -66.12 -13.25 -18.58
N ALA A 896 -65.64 -13.41 -19.81
CA ALA A 896 -66.45 -13.50 -21.01
C ALA A 896 -66.01 -14.69 -21.88
N ALA A 897 -66.77 -14.97 -22.95
CA ALA A 897 -66.41 -16.04 -23.88
C ALA A 897 -65.09 -15.69 -24.59
N GLY A 898 -64.04 -16.47 -24.32
CA GLY A 898 -62.71 -16.31 -24.93
C GLY A 898 -61.68 -15.52 -24.10
N GLY A 899 -62.03 -15.03 -22.90
CA GLY A 899 -61.11 -14.33 -22.01
C GLY A 899 -61.82 -13.36 -21.05
N VAL A 900 -61.06 -12.51 -20.36
CA VAL A 900 -61.60 -11.49 -19.47
C VAL A 900 -61.77 -10.16 -20.20
N GLN A 901 -62.90 -9.51 -20.01
CA GLN A 901 -63.16 -8.16 -20.49
C GLN A 901 -62.95 -7.16 -19.36
N LEU A 902 -62.05 -6.20 -19.57
CA LEU A 902 -62.00 -4.98 -18.78
C LEU A 902 -63.04 -4.01 -19.35
N GLN A 903 -64.00 -3.62 -18.52
CA GLN A 903 -65.03 -2.63 -18.86
C GLN A 903 -64.71 -1.29 -18.22
N LEU A 904 -65.02 -0.22 -18.96
CA LEU A 904 -64.95 1.16 -18.52
C LEU A 904 -66.35 1.74 -18.36
N ASP A 905 -66.63 2.32 -17.20
CA ASP A 905 -67.85 3.06 -16.89
C ASP A 905 -67.47 4.52 -16.59
N ALA A 906 -67.81 5.44 -17.49
CA ALA A 906 -67.22 6.78 -17.49
C ALA A 906 -67.69 7.68 -16.33
N ASP A 907 -68.85 7.38 -15.73
CA ASP A 907 -69.42 8.08 -14.57
C ASP A 907 -69.50 7.19 -13.32
N GLY A 908 -68.89 6.00 -13.37
CA GLY A 908 -68.77 5.06 -12.25
C GLY A 908 -70.09 4.42 -11.83
N ALA A 909 -70.07 3.57 -10.81
CA ALA A 909 -71.24 2.77 -10.41
C ALA A 909 -72.44 3.60 -9.89
N ALA A 910 -72.23 4.87 -9.54
CA ALA A 910 -73.28 5.79 -9.12
C ALA A 910 -73.93 6.56 -10.29
N GLY A 911 -73.30 6.51 -11.46
CA GLY A 911 -73.74 7.15 -12.68
C GLY A 911 -74.88 6.42 -13.40
N ALA A 912 -75.41 7.06 -14.44
CA ALA A 912 -76.43 6.47 -15.32
C ALA A 912 -75.81 5.83 -16.58
N GLY A 913 -74.49 5.98 -16.77
CA GLY A 913 -73.74 5.36 -17.83
C GLY A 913 -73.84 3.84 -17.83
N VAL A 914 -73.68 3.27 -19.02
CA VAL A 914 -73.60 1.82 -19.19
C VAL A 914 -72.13 1.47 -19.37
N PRO A 915 -71.58 0.54 -18.57
CA PRO A 915 -70.22 0.06 -18.75
C PRO A 915 -70.00 -0.44 -20.18
N ARG A 916 -68.94 0.03 -20.84
CA ARG A 916 -68.54 -0.41 -22.18
C ARG A 916 -67.29 -1.29 -22.08
N GLY A 917 -67.14 -2.24 -22.99
CA GLY A 917 -65.88 -2.98 -23.12
C GLY A 917 -64.75 -2.03 -23.50
N LEU A 918 -63.68 -2.00 -22.69
CA LEU A 918 -62.44 -1.31 -23.02
C LEU A 918 -61.51 -2.26 -23.77
N VAL A 919 -61.23 -3.42 -23.18
CA VAL A 919 -60.34 -4.42 -23.80
C VAL A 919 -60.72 -5.82 -23.35
N THR A 920 -60.56 -6.79 -24.26
CA THR A 920 -60.65 -8.22 -23.95
C THR A 920 -59.25 -8.82 -23.95
N LEU A 921 -58.85 -9.44 -22.84
CA LEU A 921 -57.60 -10.18 -22.71
C LEU A 921 -57.89 -11.65 -23.02
N ARG A 922 -57.54 -12.08 -24.23
CA ARG A 922 -57.87 -13.44 -24.71
C ARG A 922 -57.13 -14.49 -23.90
N GLY A 923 -57.83 -15.55 -23.51
CA GLY A 923 -57.24 -16.69 -22.78
C GLY A 923 -56.88 -16.43 -21.31
N VAL A 924 -57.12 -15.20 -20.82
CA VAL A 924 -56.90 -14.81 -19.42
C VAL A 924 -58.25 -14.79 -18.68
N SER A 925 -58.27 -15.22 -17.42
CA SER A 925 -59.45 -15.07 -16.54
C SER A 925 -59.30 -13.89 -15.58
N ALA A 926 -60.41 -13.36 -15.08
CA ALA A 926 -60.44 -12.24 -14.14
C ALA A 926 -59.63 -12.52 -12.86
N THR A 927 -59.57 -13.78 -12.41
CA THR A 927 -58.80 -14.18 -11.22
C THR A 927 -57.28 -14.13 -11.40
N GLN A 928 -56.79 -14.14 -12.63
CA GLN A 928 -55.35 -14.07 -12.94
C GLN A 928 -54.86 -12.62 -13.03
N VAL A 929 -55.76 -11.66 -13.25
CA VAL A 929 -55.46 -10.24 -13.35
C VAL A 929 -55.51 -9.62 -11.96
N GLN A 930 -54.40 -9.03 -11.54
CA GLN A 930 -54.29 -8.25 -10.30
C GLN A 930 -54.28 -6.76 -10.65
N PRO A 931 -55.33 -6.00 -10.29
CA PRO A 931 -55.46 -4.60 -10.71
C PRO A 931 -54.24 -3.72 -10.43
N ALA A 932 -53.64 -3.80 -9.24
CA ALA A 932 -52.46 -3.02 -8.88
C ALA A 932 -51.19 -3.40 -9.68
N ARG A 933 -51.09 -4.66 -10.11
CA ARG A 933 -49.92 -5.18 -10.85
C ARG A 933 -50.07 -4.98 -12.35
N ASP A 934 -51.24 -5.30 -12.89
CA ASP A 934 -51.47 -5.47 -14.33
C ASP A 934 -52.21 -4.30 -14.98
N LEU A 935 -52.91 -3.44 -14.21
CA LEU A 935 -53.73 -2.34 -14.75
C LEU A 935 -53.17 -0.94 -14.45
N GLY A 936 -52.00 -0.85 -13.80
CA GLY A 936 -51.36 0.41 -13.43
C GLY A 936 -52.17 1.25 -12.44
N LEU A 937 -52.86 0.60 -11.47
CA LEU A 937 -53.78 1.23 -10.52
C LEU A 937 -53.22 1.45 -9.12
#